data_AF-A0A3C1QUU2-F1
#
_entry.id   AF-A0A3C1QUU2-F1
#
_cell.length_a   1.000
_cell.length_b   1.000
_cell.length_c   1.000
_cell.angle_alpha   90.00
_cell.angle_beta   90.00
_cell.angle_gamma   90.00
#
_symmetry.space_group_name_H-M   'P 1'
#
loop_
_entity.id
_entity.type
_entity.pdbx_description
1 polymer ?
#
loop_
_entity_poly.entity_id
_entity_poly.type
_entity_poly.pdbx_seq_one_letter_code
_entity_poly.pdbx_strand_id
1 'polypeptide(L)'
;MIHSRSTPLLRRPLLALGMPLLLLLALTPVRPLSAQESETTDAPSTAMPSDEASSASAERLWNEHVRPLFEARCRDCHGSAKQEGGVDLRSAAAILAGGDSGELLDRTTPGASTLLRVLLADAETRMPPDGPPLTEDERLYVSRWLEAVAAAGDDPSWAAAADAAAPLPWEYDPSTLPGPDQDPTTVIDRLLADAWSRDGIVPAEPADDRTFVRRLYLDLVGRIPTVDETDSFLAADPATRRAERIALLTDSREHAEHLARIFDVVFQGRRSFGQLGRRQGGGRRGGGRGEGNGGGESPWSEFLIRAFETNRPWNETVRAIVLARPTDEIDRGATGFLHAKNDRYQEIAEALSPAVFGVQIQCAQCHDHPLASEIGQRHYWGLVAFFNRGKAENSPQGPAVPESAIGGFSTFADLSGKSQPNLLEFLGRPPVEEPRPEDPNATQPDAPELYDDPVGIDGVGEGMPKVPKFSRRQKFADEVLAGHPLVARAMVNRIWALLMGRGIVHPVDKLDSTHPPAHPELLSWLSRDFETHGYDVRRLVRAITASRAYALGSRRPSPETAPSSFAWSLERPLSAETLARSLAVGLNGEPGEPIPGLERPLIETFPDLFPEEIVTTLPQAMFLTNHPEFNAALRPADGNLTREALDLPEVEARVALLYARLLGRPPADEERAVAIGFLQSHPDRPEIAMTSLVWSLVTSAEFRFNH
;
A
#
# COMPACT_ATOMS: atom_id res chain seq x y z
N MET A 1 -58.66 -11.55 -29.32
CA MET A 1 -59.75 -11.47 -28.32
C MET A 1 -59.06 -11.59 -26.96
N ILE A 2 -58.53 -10.53 -26.34
CA ILE A 2 -59.15 -9.33 -25.75
C ILE A 2 -60.34 -9.69 -24.85
N HIS A 3 -60.16 -9.55 -23.53
CA HIS A 3 -61.08 -8.92 -22.56
C HIS A 3 -60.26 -8.72 -21.26
N SER A 4 -59.80 -7.50 -20.95
CA SER A 4 -60.56 -6.39 -20.35
C SER A 4 -60.68 -6.52 -18.84
N ARG A 5 -59.99 -5.64 -18.10
CA ARG A 5 -60.59 -4.81 -17.06
C ARG A 5 -59.70 -3.60 -16.75
N SER A 6 -60.27 -2.45 -17.04
CA SER A 6 -59.73 -1.09 -16.92
C SER A 6 -60.22 -0.43 -15.62
N THR A 7 -59.63 0.75 -15.33
CA THR A 7 -60.07 1.90 -14.48
C THR A 7 -59.24 2.13 -13.19
N PRO A 8 -59.14 3.38 -12.69
CA PRO A 8 -58.53 4.53 -13.37
C PRO A 8 -57.56 5.33 -12.48
N LEU A 9 -56.68 6.11 -13.10
CA LEU A 9 -55.80 7.10 -12.48
C LEU A 9 -56.57 8.34 -12.01
N LEU A 10 -56.42 8.72 -10.74
CA LEU A 10 -56.85 10.00 -10.19
C LEU A 10 -55.61 10.86 -9.90
N ARG A 11 -55.44 11.91 -10.71
CA ARG A 11 -54.51 13.02 -10.48
C ARG A 11 -55.01 13.88 -9.32
N ARG A 12 -54.09 14.29 -8.43
CA ARG A 12 -54.26 15.46 -7.54
C ARG A 12 -53.01 16.34 -7.58
N PRO A 13 -53.16 17.67 -7.44
CA PRO A 13 -52.13 18.64 -7.76
C PRO A 13 -51.18 18.89 -6.57
N LEU A 14 -49.90 19.11 -6.87
CA LEU A 14 -48.92 19.62 -5.92
C LEU A 14 -49.11 21.14 -5.77
N LEU A 15 -49.42 21.56 -4.54
CA LEU A 15 -49.40 22.95 -4.12
C LEU A 15 -47.97 23.36 -3.79
N ALA A 16 -47.52 24.42 -4.45
CA ALA A 16 -46.27 25.12 -4.20
C ALA A 16 -46.29 25.84 -2.85
N LEU A 17 -45.23 25.66 -2.07
CA LEU A 17 -44.83 26.58 -1.00
C LEU A 17 -43.34 26.84 -1.19
N GLY A 18 -43.03 28.02 -1.73
CA GLY A 18 -41.67 28.50 -1.91
C GLY A 18 -41.09 29.03 -0.61
N MET A 19 -39.84 28.67 -0.35
CA MET A 19 -38.92 29.44 0.49
C MET A 19 -37.70 29.80 -0.36
N PRO A 20 -37.22 31.06 -0.34
CA PRO A 20 -36.11 31.49 -1.18
C PRO A 20 -34.78 31.07 -0.54
N LEU A 21 -33.99 30.31 -1.29
CA LEU A 21 -32.58 30.05 -1.02
C LEU A 21 -31.79 31.29 -1.46
N LEU A 22 -31.33 32.09 -0.51
CA LEU A 22 -30.46 33.24 -0.74
C LEU A 22 -29.02 32.74 -0.90
N LEU A 23 -28.60 32.49 -2.13
CA LEU A 23 -27.21 32.25 -2.51
C LEU A 23 -26.50 33.60 -2.61
N LEU A 24 -25.74 33.98 -1.59
CA LEU A 24 -24.87 35.16 -1.63
C LEU A 24 -23.52 34.77 -2.26
N LEU A 25 -23.43 34.91 -3.58
CA LEU A 25 -22.17 34.99 -4.31
C LEU A 25 -21.59 36.39 -4.09
N ALA A 26 -20.59 36.50 -3.21
CA ALA A 26 -19.76 37.69 -3.13
C ALA A 26 -18.83 37.73 -4.35
N LEU A 27 -19.25 38.44 -5.40
CA LEU A 27 -18.38 38.84 -6.51
C LEU A 27 -17.44 39.93 -6.00
N THR A 28 -16.18 39.59 -5.73
CA THR A 28 -15.10 40.57 -5.68
C THR A 28 -14.70 40.92 -7.12
N PRO A 29 -14.55 42.20 -7.48
CA PRO A 29 -14.04 42.58 -8.79
C PRO A 29 -12.54 42.25 -8.84
N VAL A 30 -12.17 41.27 -9.65
CA VAL A 30 -10.78 41.02 -10.05
C VAL A 30 -10.27 42.27 -10.74
N ARG A 31 -9.30 42.96 -10.13
CA ARG A 31 -8.52 44.02 -10.78
C ARG A 31 -7.76 43.40 -11.96
N PRO A 32 -7.76 44.02 -13.16
CA PRO A 32 -6.87 43.57 -14.23
C PRO A 32 -5.43 43.84 -13.78
N LEU A 33 -4.61 42.78 -13.75
CA LEU A 33 -3.16 42.94 -13.69
C LEU A 33 -2.75 43.72 -14.94
N SER A 34 -2.20 44.92 -14.70
CA SER A 34 -1.51 45.71 -15.71
C SER A 34 -0.41 44.84 -16.32
N ALA A 35 -0.37 44.79 -17.64
CA ALA A 35 0.74 44.22 -18.39
C ALA A 35 2.03 44.94 -17.95
N GLN A 36 2.92 44.22 -17.27
CA GLN A 36 4.33 44.56 -17.23
C GLN A 36 4.96 43.98 -18.49
N GLU A 37 5.64 44.87 -19.20
CA GLU A 37 6.36 44.61 -20.43
C GLU A 37 7.31 43.43 -20.28
N SER A 38 7.30 42.55 -21.27
CA SER A 38 8.18 41.39 -21.40
C SER A 38 9.63 41.85 -21.52
N GLU A 39 10.41 41.71 -20.45
CA GLU A 39 11.83 41.39 -20.63
C GLU A 39 11.91 39.97 -21.17
N THR A 40 12.50 39.85 -22.36
CA THR A 40 12.79 38.59 -23.03
C THR A 40 13.78 37.79 -22.18
N THR A 41 13.27 36.94 -21.28
CA THR A 41 14.01 35.82 -20.74
C THR A 41 13.89 34.68 -21.74
N ASP A 42 15.03 34.24 -22.29
CA ASP A 42 15.12 33.07 -23.16
C ASP A 42 14.31 31.91 -22.58
N ALA A 43 13.53 31.24 -23.43
CA ALA A 43 12.81 30.03 -23.07
C ALA A 43 13.79 29.02 -22.44
N PRO A 44 13.42 28.34 -21.35
CA PRO A 44 14.26 27.27 -20.82
C PRO A 44 14.46 26.23 -21.93
N SER A 45 15.72 25.88 -22.20
CA SER A 45 16.06 24.83 -23.15
C SER A 45 15.32 23.55 -22.77
N THR A 46 14.52 23.03 -23.69
CA THR A 46 13.82 21.74 -23.56
C THR A 46 14.76 20.54 -23.74
N ALA A 47 16.00 20.78 -24.18
CA ALA A 47 16.99 19.72 -24.38
C ALA A 47 17.63 19.31 -23.05
N MET A 48 17.77 18.00 -22.82
CA MET A 48 18.52 17.46 -21.69
C MET A 48 19.97 18.01 -21.68
N PRO A 49 20.53 18.32 -20.49
CA PRO A 49 21.96 18.64 -20.36
C PRO A 49 22.82 17.50 -20.92
N SER A 50 23.85 17.81 -21.70
CA SER A 50 24.72 16.81 -22.34
C SER A 50 25.40 15.85 -21.34
N ASP A 51 25.59 16.29 -20.10
CA ASP A 51 26.23 15.51 -19.04
C ASP A 51 25.27 14.49 -18.42
N GLU A 52 23.96 14.60 -18.68
CA GLU A 52 22.92 13.64 -18.26
C GLU A 52 22.51 12.68 -19.40
N ALA A 53 22.93 12.92 -20.64
CA ALA A 53 22.57 12.11 -21.80
C ALA A 53 23.59 10.96 -21.99
N SER A 54 23.32 9.82 -21.36
CA SER A 54 24.20 8.64 -21.38
C SER A 54 23.43 7.34 -21.58
N SER A 55 24.13 6.25 -21.92
CA SER A 55 23.57 4.89 -21.94
C SER A 55 22.89 4.50 -20.61
N ALA A 56 23.47 4.92 -19.46
CA ALA A 56 22.89 4.67 -18.14
C ALA A 56 21.58 5.44 -17.93
N SER A 57 21.48 6.65 -18.48
CA SER A 57 20.26 7.46 -18.43
C SER A 57 19.16 6.90 -19.34
N ALA A 58 19.52 6.37 -20.52
CA ALA A 58 18.59 5.69 -21.42
C ALA A 58 17.97 4.45 -20.77
N GLU A 59 18.79 3.62 -20.11
CA GLU A 59 18.33 2.46 -19.36
C GLU A 59 17.43 2.84 -18.17
N ARG A 60 17.82 3.87 -17.40
CA ARG A 60 17.03 4.36 -16.26
C ARG A 60 15.65 4.88 -16.71
N LEU A 61 15.62 5.76 -17.71
CA LEU A 61 14.37 6.32 -18.25
C LEU A 61 13.46 5.23 -18.85
N TRP A 62 14.05 4.21 -19.48
CA TRP A 62 13.32 3.05 -19.98
C TRP A 62 12.63 2.31 -18.83
N ASN A 63 13.38 1.92 -17.81
CA ASN A 63 12.88 1.11 -16.71
C ASN A 63 11.88 1.86 -15.82
N GLU A 64 12.12 3.14 -15.54
CA GLU A 64 11.32 3.93 -14.60
C GLU A 64 10.07 4.55 -15.23
N HIS A 65 10.10 4.90 -16.52
CA HIS A 65 9.04 5.69 -17.15
C HIS A 65 8.49 5.09 -18.44
N VAL A 66 9.35 4.74 -19.41
CA VAL A 66 8.87 4.40 -20.77
C VAL A 66 8.27 3.00 -20.85
N ARG A 67 8.94 1.99 -20.28
CA ARG A 67 8.44 0.61 -20.29
C ARG A 67 7.09 0.48 -19.57
N PRO A 68 6.90 1.00 -18.33
CA PRO A 68 5.60 0.96 -17.66
C PRO A 68 4.50 1.68 -18.45
N LEU A 69 4.84 2.82 -19.08
CA LEU A 69 3.91 3.57 -19.92
C LEU A 69 3.44 2.75 -21.13
N PHE A 70 4.36 2.11 -21.86
CA PHE A 70 4.02 1.29 -23.01
C PHE A 70 3.29 0.01 -22.63
N GLU A 71 3.63 -0.58 -21.48
CA GLU A 71 2.86 -1.68 -20.91
C GLU A 71 1.41 -1.26 -20.63
N ALA A 72 1.21 -0.12 -19.99
CA ALA A 72 -0.10 0.34 -19.57
C ALA A 72 -0.99 0.81 -20.74
N ARG A 73 -0.39 1.37 -21.80
CA ARG A 73 -1.13 2.07 -22.87
C ARG A 73 -1.07 1.41 -24.24
N CYS A 74 -0.07 0.57 -24.50
CA CYS A 74 0.24 0.13 -25.87
C CYS A 74 0.29 -1.39 -26.04
N ARG A 75 0.43 -2.16 -24.94
CA ARG A 75 0.62 -3.62 -24.96
C ARG A 75 -0.49 -4.40 -25.68
N ASP A 76 -1.73 -3.94 -25.63
CA ASP A 76 -2.85 -4.69 -26.21
C ASP A 76 -2.76 -4.81 -27.74
N CYS A 77 -2.13 -3.82 -28.40
CA CYS A 77 -1.91 -3.81 -29.85
C CYS A 77 -0.46 -4.06 -30.26
N HIS A 78 0.51 -3.79 -29.38
CA HIS A 78 1.95 -3.89 -29.65
C HIS A 78 2.69 -4.78 -28.63
N GLY A 79 2.05 -5.88 -28.23
CA GLY A 79 2.54 -6.85 -27.25
C GLY A 79 2.73 -8.26 -27.81
N SER A 80 2.67 -9.29 -26.95
CA SER A 80 2.90 -10.69 -27.35
C SER A 80 1.76 -11.27 -28.20
N ALA A 81 0.53 -10.86 -27.92
CA ALA A 81 -0.66 -11.36 -28.59
C ALA A 81 -0.88 -10.71 -29.97
N LYS A 82 -0.42 -9.46 -30.15
CA LYS A 82 -0.63 -8.65 -31.34
C LYS A 82 0.50 -7.64 -31.50
N GLN A 83 0.99 -7.46 -32.72
CA GLN A 83 2.08 -6.53 -33.08
C GLN A 83 1.64 -5.72 -34.30
N GLU A 84 0.76 -4.73 -34.08
CA GLU A 84 0.26 -3.91 -35.19
C GLU A 84 1.41 -3.13 -35.86
N GLY A 85 1.41 -3.13 -37.20
CA GLY A 85 2.48 -2.54 -38.00
C GLY A 85 3.85 -3.18 -37.78
N GLY A 86 3.90 -4.42 -37.30
CA GLY A 86 5.15 -5.15 -37.01
C GLY A 86 5.92 -4.57 -35.82
N VAL A 87 5.31 -3.69 -35.02
CA VAL A 87 5.96 -3.03 -33.89
C VAL A 87 5.70 -3.81 -32.60
N ASP A 88 6.78 -4.13 -31.89
CA ASP A 88 6.76 -4.73 -30.55
C ASP A 88 7.35 -3.73 -29.54
N LEU A 89 6.51 -3.26 -28.62
CA LEU A 89 6.89 -2.25 -27.62
C LEU A 89 7.28 -2.86 -26.27
N ARG A 90 7.42 -4.19 -26.18
CA ARG A 90 7.75 -4.87 -24.91
C ARG A 90 9.22 -4.74 -24.51
N SER A 91 10.10 -4.36 -25.43
CA SER A 91 11.54 -4.33 -25.22
C SER A 91 12.18 -3.16 -25.98
N ALA A 92 13.22 -2.55 -25.41
CA ALA A 92 13.96 -1.46 -26.01
C ALA A 92 14.58 -1.87 -27.34
N ALA A 93 15.16 -3.07 -27.42
CA ALA A 93 15.76 -3.65 -28.62
C ALA A 93 14.71 -3.88 -29.71
N ALA A 94 13.50 -4.33 -29.38
CA ALA A 94 12.45 -4.45 -30.39
C ALA A 94 11.98 -3.09 -30.92
N ILE A 95 11.92 -2.07 -30.07
CA ILE A 95 11.61 -0.70 -30.50
C ILE A 95 12.70 -0.17 -31.44
N LEU A 96 13.97 -0.42 -31.11
CA LEU A 96 15.10 -0.04 -31.95
C LEU A 96 15.17 -0.83 -33.26
N ALA A 97 14.69 -2.07 -33.27
CA ALA A 97 14.57 -2.87 -34.50
C ALA A 97 13.50 -2.32 -35.44
N GLY A 98 12.55 -1.53 -34.92
CA GLY A 98 11.52 -0.87 -35.70
C GLY A 98 10.33 -1.78 -36.03
N GLY A 99 9.55 -1.38 -37.02
CA GLY A 99 8.42 -2.17 -37.52
C GLY A 99 8.34 -2.18 -39.04
N ASP A 100 7.18 -2.55 -39.59
CA ASP A 100 6.93 -2.68 -41.02
C ASP A 100 7.18 -1.36 -41.78
N SER A 101 7.05 -0.21 -41.10
CA SER A 101 7.26 1.13 -41.65
C SER A 101 8.69 1.67 -41.44
N GLY A 102 9.62 0.84 -40.95
CA GLY A 102 11.02 1.20 -40.70
C GLY A 102 11.30 1.61 -39.24
N GLU A 103 12.37 2.39 -39.06
CA GLU A 103 12.85 2.81 -37.74
C GLU A 103 11.84 3.72 -37.03
N LEU A 104 11.70 3.49 -35.72
CA LEU A 104 10.81 4.28 -34.86
C LEU A 104 11.49 5.53 -34.28
N LEU A 105 12.82 5.52 -34.24
CA LEU A 105 13.69 6.56 -33.68
C LEU A 105 14.46 7.27 -34.81
N ASP A 106 14.51 8.59 -34.77
CA ASP A 106 15.47 9.38 -35.53
C ASP A 106 16.66 9.75 -34.62
N ARG A 107 17.81 9.11 -34.84
CA ARG A 107 19.02 9.29 -34.03
C ARG A 107 19.67 10.67 -34.20
N THR A 108 19.35 11.38 -35.28
CA THR A 108 19.92 12.72 -35.56
C THR A 108 19.06 13.82 -34.97
N THR A 109 17.74 13.62 -35.00
CA THR A 109 16.75 14.58 -34.53
C THR A 109 15.71 13.83 -33.70
N PRO A 110 15.97 13.54 -32.41
CA PRO A 110 15.10 12.72 -31.58
C PRO A 110 13.64 13.18 -31.57
N GLY A 111 13.41 14.50 -31.56
CA GLY A 111 12.07 15.11 -31.64
C GLY A 111 11.29 14.83 -32.95
N ALA A 112 11.96 14.37 -34.00
CA ALA A 112 11.35 13.99 -35.28
C ALA A 112 11.06 12.48 -35.39
N SER A 113 11.38 11.69 -34.36
CA SER A 113 11.16 10.25 -34.32
C SER A 113 9.72 9.87 -34.64
N THR A 114 9.53 8.82 -35.44
CA THR A 114 8.19 8.28 -35.76
C THR A 114 7.39 7.99 -34.49
N LEU A 115 8.05 7.48 -33.45
CA LEU A 115 7.44 7.21 -32.15
C LEU A 115 6.80 8.46 -31.54
N LEU A 116 7.49 9.61 -31.50
CA LEU A 116 6.89 10.86 -31.00
C LEU A 116 5.80 11.38 -31.94
N ARG A 117 6.02 11.29 -33.25
CA ARG A 117 5.06 11.78 -34.25
C ARG A 117 3.71 11.09 -34.10
N VAL A 118 3.67 9.76 -33.90
CA VAL A 118 2.40 9.04 -33.71
C VAL A 118 1.76 9.32 -32.34
N LEU A 119 2.54 9.66 -31.30
CA LEU A 119 2.01 10.07 -30.00
C LEU A 119 1.45 11.50 -30.00
N LEU A 120 1.92 12.34 -30.94
CA LEU A 120 1.52 13.74 -31.11
C LEU A 120 0.50 13.95 -32.24
N ALA A 121 0.11 12.89 -32.94
CA ALA A 121 -0.80 12.98 -34.07
C ALA A 121 -2.24 13.35 -33.64
N ASP A 122 -3.11 13.56 -34.61
CA ASP A 122 -4.52 13.84 -34.37
C ASP A 122 -5.28 12.60 -33.87
N ALA A 123 -6.51 12.80 -33.41
CA ALA A 123 -7.31 11.72 -32.81
C ALA A 123 -7.58 10.54 -33.76
N GLU A 124 -7.47 10.72 -35.08
CA GLU A 124 -7.69 9.63 -36.06
C GLU A 124 -6.46 8.75 -36.25
N THR A 125 -5.26 9.30 -36.03
CA THR A 125 -3.99 8.63 -36.34
C THR A 125 -3.05 8.50 -35.14
N ARG A 126 -3.41 9.07 -33.99
CA ARG A 126 -2.60 9.00 -32.77
C ARG A 126 -2.62 7.63 -32.13
N MET A 127 -1.53 7.36 -31.43
CA MET A 127 -1.41 6.22 -30.52
C MET A 127 -1.51 6.68 -29.06
N PRO A 128 -2.20 5.93 -28.18
CA PRO A 128 -3.09 4.83 -28.51
C PRO A 128 -4.37 5.32 -29.24
N PRO A 129 -4.96 4.51 -30.14
CA PRO A 129 -6.11 4.92 -30.94
C PRO A 129 -7.39 4.99 -30.09
N ASP A 130 -7.49 4.10 -29.10
CA ASP A 130 -8.54 4.07 -28.09
C ASP A 130 -8.00 4.61 -26.75
N GLY A 131 -8.82 5.40 -26.04
CA GLY A 131 -8.46 5.96 -24.73
C GLY A 131 -7.90 7.39 -24.79
N PRO A 132 -7.62 8.02 -23.63
CA PRO A 132 -7.08 9.38 -23.58
C PRO A 132 -5.68 9.47 -24.23
N PRO A 133 -5.30 10.62 -24.80
CA PRO A 133 -3.93 10.85 -25.23
C PRO A 133 -3.00 10.82 -24.03
N LEU A 134 -1.72 10.53 -24.28
CA LEU A 134 -0.70 10.64 -23.25
C LEU A 134 -0.70 12.05 -22.64
N THR A 135 -0.37 12.17 -21.36
CA THR A 135 -0.18 13.46 -20.70
C THR A 135 1.07 14.17 -21.23
N GLU A 136 1.23 15.44 -20.87
CA GLU A 136 2.44 16.19 -21.22
C GLU A 136 3.69 15.57 -20.60
N ASP A 137 3.60 15.15 -19.33
CA ASP A 137 4.68 14.47 -18.62
C ASP A 137 5.02 13.10 -19.24
N GLU A 138 4.01 12.28 -19.58
CA GLU A 138 4.23 10.98 -20.23
C GLU A 138 4.97 11.16 -21.56
N ARG A 139 4.59 12.16 -22.37
CA ARG A 139 5.31 12.48 -23.62
C ARG A 139 6.71 13.03 -23.37
N LEU A 140 6.90 13.82 -22.32
CA LEU A 140 8.20 14.36 -21.95
C LEU A 140 9.19 13.22 -21.63
N TYR A 141 8.77 12.22 -20.87
CA TYR A 141 9.64 11.07 -20.57
C TYR A 141 10.00 10.24 -21.81
N VAL A 142 9.06 10.04 -22.74
CA VAL A 142 9.36 9.39 -24.03
C VAL A 142 10.35 10.23 -24.85
N SER A 143 10.17 11.55 -24.88
CA SER A 143 11.10 12.45 -25.59
C SER A 143 12.51 12.39 -24.99
N ARG A 144 12.62 12.51 -23.67
CA ARG A 144 13.90 12.43 -22.95
C ARG A 144 14.58 11.07 -23.14
N TRP A 145 13.81 10.00 -23.14
CA TRP A 145 14.35 8.67 -23.43
C TRP A 145 14.94 8.61 -24.84
N LEU A 146 14.24 9.09 -25.87
CA LEU A 146 14.76 9.13 -27.24
C LEU A 146 16.01 10.00 -27.37
N GLU A 147 16.08 11.12 -26.65
CA GLU A 147 17.29 11.96 -26.56
C GLU A 147 18.47 11.20 -25.94
N ALA A 148 18.23 10.50 -24.82
CA ALA A 148 19.25 9.69 -24.17
C ALA A 148 19.71 8.51 -25.05
N VAL A 149 18.79 7.87 -25.78
CA VAL A 149 19.11 6.81 -26.75
C VAL A 149 19.94 7.33 -27.90
N ALA A 150 19.59 8.51 -28.45
CA ALA A 150 20.38 9.12 -29.51
C ALA A 150 21.79 9.49 -29.03
N ALA A 151 21.92 9.98 -27.80
CA ALA A 151 23.21 10.29 -27.19
C ALA A 151 24.07 9.04 -26.89
N ALA A 152 23.45 7.91 -26.55
CA ALA A 152 24.12 6.63 -26.37
C ALA A 152 24.75 6.08 -27.67
N GLY A 153 24.33 6.60 -28.83
CA GLY A 153 24.89 6.24 -30.13
C GLY A 153 24.54 4.82 -30.57
N ASP A 154 25.43 4.20 -31.37
CA ASP A 154 25.23 2.87 -31.94
C ASP A 154 25.55 1.72 -30.99
N ASP A 155 25.85 1.99 -29.72
CA ASP A 155 26.08 0.94 -28.73
C ASP A 155 24.73 0.29 -28.36
N PRO A 156 24.44 -0.95 -28.80
CA PRO A 156 23.19 -1.61 -28.47
C PRO A 156 23.24 -2.27 -27.09
N SER A 157 24.39 -2.19 -26.38
CA SER A 157 24.56 -2.92 -25.12
C SER A 157 23.59 -2.47 -24.05
N TRP A 158 23.23 -1.19 -24.02
CA TRP A 158 22.25 -0.67 -23.07
C TRP A 158 20.85 -1.21 -23.36
N ALA A 159 20.47 -1.39 -24.63
CA ALA A 159 19.16 -1.93 -24.99
C ALA A 159 19.09 -3.42 -24.64
N ALA A 160 20.15 -4.17 -24.95
CA ALA A 160 20.27 -5.57 -24.55
C ALA A 160 20.35 -5.73 -23.02
N ALA A 161 20.94 -4.78 -22.28
CA ALA A 161 20.96 -4.77 -20.82
C ALA A 161 19.60 -4.38 -20.22
N ALA A 162 18.92 -3.40 -20.83
CA ALA A 162 17.57 -2.98 -20.45
C ALA A 162 16.50 -4.06 -20.72
N ASP A 163 16.76 -4.92 -21.71
CA ASP A 163 15.91 -6.05 -22.09
C ASP A 163 16.37 -7.40 -21.54
N ALA A 164 17.61 -7.48 -21.04
CA ALA A 164 18.01 -8.61 -20.23
C ALA A 164 17.00 -8.66 -19.08
N ALA A 165 16.44 -9.85 -18.84
CA ALA A 165 15.57 -10.03 -17.69
C ALA A 165 16.33 -9.47 -16.48
N ALA A 166 15.73 -8.48 -15.82
CA ALA A 166 16.29 -7.98 -14.57
C ALA A 166 16.59 -9.21 -13.71
N PRO A 167 17.74 -9.25 -13.01
CA PRO A 167 18.03 -10.34 -12.09
C PRO A 167 16.79 -10.61 -11.28
N LEU A 168 16.42 -11.89 -11.17
CA LEU A 168 15.16 -12.23 -10.54
C LEU A 168 15.12 -11.55 -9.17
N PRO A 169 13.95 -11.17 -8.66
CA PRO A 169 13.86 -10.47 -7.38
C PRO A 169 14.27 -11.33 -6.18
N TRP A 170 14.95 -12.45 -6.38
CA TRP A 170 15.67 -13.23 -5.37
C TRP A 170 17.17 -13.45 -5.69
N GLU A 171 17.66 -12.97 -6.84
CA GLU A 171 19.05 -13.07 -7.28
C GLU A 171 19.81 -11.80 -6.89
N TYR A 172 20.85 -11.95 -6.08
CA TYR A 172 21.81 -10.90 -5.77
C TYR A 172 23.10 -11.53 -5.26
N ASP A 173 24.27 -11.02 -5.66
CA ASP A 173 25.57 -11.51 -5.17
C ASP A 173 25.88 -10.98 -3.76
N PRO A 174 25.78 -11.80 -2.70
CA PRO A 174 25.94 -11.34 -1.33
C PRO A 174 27.36 -10.81 -1.03
N SER A 175 28.36 -11.16 -1.85
CA SER A 175 29.75 -10.74 -1.65
C SER A 175 29.98 -9.25 -1.92
N THR A 176 29.08 -8.61 -2.66
CA THR A 176 29.13 -7.17 -2.96
C THR A 176 28.45 -6.31 -1.89
N LEU A 177 27.76 -6.93 -0.92
CA LEU A 177 27.01 -6.24 0.11
C LEU A 177 27.83 -6.04 1.40
N PRO A 178 27.63 -4.93 2.12
CA PRO A 178 28.22 -4.74 3.46
C PRO A 178 27.92 -5.89 4.42
N GLY A 179 28.84 -6.27 5.29
CA GLY A 179 28.63 -7.39 6.23
C GLY A 179 27.33 -7.30 7.05
N PRO A 180 26.68 -8.43 7.37
CA PRO A 180 25.39 -8.45 8.07
C PRO A 180 25.46 -7.94 9.52
N ASP A 181 26.61 -7.99 10.17
CA ASP A 181 26.76 -7.53 11.57
C ASP A 181 26.90 -6.00 11.71
N GLN A 182 26.85 -5.26 10.61
CA GLN A 182 26.91 -3.79 10.65
C GLN A 182 25.61 -3.21 11.20
N ASP A 183 25.71 -2.05 11.85
CA ASP A 183 24.53 -1.31 12.30
C ASP A 183 23.64 -0.96 11.08
N PRO A 184 22.37 -1.41 11.05
CA PRO A 184 21.51 -1.23 9.90
C PRO A 184 21.27 0.22 9.50
N THR A 185 21.14 1.11 10.49
CA THR A 185 20.96 2.55 10.25
C THR A 185 22.13 3.11 9.45
N THR A 186 23.35 2.78 9.88
CA THR A 186 24.60 3.19 9.23
C THR A 186 24.68 2.65 7.79
N VAL A 187 24.21 1.42 7.54
CA VAL A 187 24.24 0.84 6.19
C VAL A 187 23.20 1.48 5.28
N ILE A 188 21.97 1.72 5.76
CA ILE A 188 20.93 2.45 5.02
C ILE A 188 21.47 3.81 4.58
N ASP A 189 22.02 4.57 5.52
CA ASP A 189 22.51 5.92 5.27
C ASP A 189 23.67 5.93 4.26
N ARG A 190 24.60 4.99 4.36
CA ARG A 190 25.70 4.86 3.39
C ARG A 190 25.18 4.53 1.99
N LEU A 191 24.34 3.50 1.85
CA LEU A 191 23.88 3.06 0.54
C LEU A 191 23.04 4.13 -0.19
N LEU A 192 22.21 4.87 0.55
CA LEU A 192 21.47 6.01 -0.02
C LEU A 192 22.38 7.20 -0.32
N ALA A 193 23.33 7.53 0.55
CA ALA A 193 24.29 8.60 0.28
C ALA A 193 25.15 8.31 -0.96
N ASP A 194 25.60 7.07 -1.12
CA ASP A 194 26.34 6.62 -2.30
C ASP A 194 25.46 6.74 -3.56
N ALA A 195 24.19 6.36 -3.49
CA ALA A 195 23.24 6.51 -4.60
C ALA A 195 23.02 7.99 -4.97
N TRP A 196 22.76 8.86 -3.98
CA TRP A 196 22.59 10.29 -4.20
C TRP A 196 23.85 10.93 -4.80
N SER A 197 25.04 10.54 -4.32
CA SER A 197 26.30 11.03 -4.86
C SER A 197 26.54 10.57 -6.30
N ARG A 198 26.20 9.33 -6.65
CA ARG A 198 26.31 8.83 -8.04
C ARG A 198 25.37 9.58 -8.98
N ASP A 199 24.19 9.94 -8.49
CA ASP A 199 23.13 10.56 -9.29
C ASP A 199 23.12 12.10 -9.23
N GLY A 200 24.07 12.72 -8.54
CA GLY A 200 24.11 14.18 -8.38
C GLY A 200 22.93 14.77 -7.59
N ILE A 201 22.27 13.95 -6.77
CA ILE A 201 21.09 14.35 -6.00
C ILE A 201 21.53 14.99 -4.69
N VAL A 202 21.05 16.21 -4.43
CA VAL A 202 21.15 16.84 -3.11
C VAL A 202 19.85 16.55 -2.35
N PRO A 203 19.89 15.82 -1.22
CA PRO A 203 18.68 15.52 -0.45
C PRO A 203 18.14 16.78 0.26
N ALA A 204 16.87 16.72 0.65
CA ALA A 204 16.22 17.78 1.41
C ALA A 204 16.91 18.01 2.77
N GLU A 205 16.68 19.19 3.34
CA GLU A 205 17.11 19.46 4.71
C GLU A 205 16.35 18.55 5.71
N PRO A 206 16.96 18.15 6.83
CA PRO A 206 16.27 17.40 7.87
C PRO A 206 15.01 18.11 8.38
N ALA A 207 13.99 17.32 8.68
CA ALA A 207 12.78 17.80 9.34
C ALA A 207 13.11 18.28 10.77
N ASP A 208 12.38 19.33 11.19
CA ASP A 208 12.42 19.77 12.58
C ASP A 208 11.83 18.70 13.52
N ASP A 209 12.04 18.89 14.82
CA ASP A 209 11.64 17.91 15.82
C ASP A 209 10.12 17.76 15.99
N ARG A 210 9.33 18.80 15.69
CA ARG A 210 7.87 18.72 15.76
C ARG A 210 7.33 17.90 14.59
N THR A 211 7.84 18.14 13.39
CA THR A 211 7.53 17.31 12.22
C THR A 211 7.99 15.86 12.45
N PHE A 212 9.22 15.66 12.95
CA PHE A 212 9.76 14.33 13.19
C PHE A 212 8.94 13.52 14.21
N VAL A 213 8.56 14.11 15.36
CA VAL A 213 7.76 13.39 16.36
C VAL A 213 6.34 13.12 15.86
N ARG A 214 5.73 14.05 15.14
CA ARG A 214 4.42 13.82 14.51
C ARG A 214 4.48 12.63 13.54
N ARG A 215 5.50 12.60 12.68
CA ARG A 215 5.75 11.52 11.71
C ARG A 215 5.94 10.16 12.42
N LEU A 216 6.77 10.11 13.46
CA LEU A 216 6.97 8.90 14.26
C LEU A 216 5.67 8.35 14.86
N TYR A 217 4.83 9.21 15.42
CA TYR A 217 3.57 8.78 16.02
C TYR A 217 2.58 8.25 14.98
N LEU A 218 2.48 8.93 13.84
CA LEU A 218 1.65 8.49 12.72
C LEU A 218 2.10 7.13 12.18
N ASP A 219 3.41 6.93 12.03
CA ASP A 219 3.99 5.73 11.43
C ASP A 219 4.11 4.54 12.39
N LEU A 220 4.44 4.79 13.66
CA LEU A 220 4.69 3.72 14.61
C LEU A 220 3.44 3.34 15.38
N VAL A 221 2.60 4.30 15.76
CA VAL A 221 1.42 3.99 16.57
C VAL A 221 0.11 4.34 15.88
N GLY A 222 0.11 4.90 14.66
CA GLY A 222 -1.11 5.07 13.86
C GLY A 222 -2.04 6.18 14.35
N ARG A 223 -1.50 7.27 14.89
CA ARG A 223 -2.23 8.49 15.31
C ARG A 223 -1.27 9.66 15.49
N ILE A 224 -1.78 10.88 15.57
CA ILE A 224 -0.98 12.04 16.00
C ILE A 224 -0.56 11.93 17.49
N PRO A 225 0.56 12.57 17.90
CA PRO A 225 0.92 12.65 19.32
C PRO A 225 -0.06 13.55 20.07
N THR A 226 -0.20 13.33 21.38
CA THR A 226 -0.81 14.31 22.28
C THR A 226 0.12 15.51 22.48
N VAL A 227 -0.40 16.58 23.09
CA VAL A 227 0.41 17.74 23.47
C VAL A 227 1.49 17.33 24.46
N ASP A 228 1.14 16.57 25.49
CA ASP A 228 2.08 16.10 26.52
C ASP A 228 3.19 15.21 25.93
N GLU A 229 2.84 14.33 24.98
CA GLU A 229 3.82 13.49 24.28
C GLU A 229 4.79 14.33 23.45
N THR A 230 4.28 15.35 22.77
CA THR A 230 5.09 16.29 21.98
C THR A 230 6.01 17.10 22.89
N ASP A 231 5.49 17.68 23.97
CA ASP A 231 6.26 18.53 24.89
C ASP A 231 7.30 17.71 25.66
N SER A 232 6.96 16.48 26.08
CA SER A 232 7.90 15.53 26.68
C SER A 232 9.05 15.20 25.72
N PHE A 233 8.78 15.01 24.44
CA PHE A 233 9.81 14.76 23.43
C PHE A 233 10.72 15.98 23.21
N LEU A 234 10.15 17.17 23.14
CA LEU A 234 10.91 18.41 22.92
C LEU A 234 11.76 18.80 24.13
N ALA A 235 11.33 18.45 25.35
CA ALA A 235 12.06 18.70 26.58
C ALA A 235 13.19 17.70 26.86
N ALA A 236 13.21 16.54 26.17
CA ALA A 236 14.26 15.53 26.30
C ALA A 236 15.58 15.98 25.63
N ASP A 237 16.69 15.31 25.97
CA ASP A 237 18.02 15.64 25.45
C ASP A 237 18.04 15.58 23.91
N PRO A 238 18.37 16.69 23.22
CA PRO A 238 18.47 16.72 21.76
C PRO A 238 19.33 15.63 21.14
N ALA A 239 20.36 15.15 21.85
CA ALA A 239 21.26 14.11 21.36
C ALA A 239 20.64 12.71 21.36
N THR A 240 19.65 12.44 22.22
CA THR A 240 19.11 11.08 22.41
C THR A 240 17.60 10.98 22.19
N ARG A 241 16.85 12.09 22.26
CA ARG A 241 15.37 12.10 22.23
C ARG A 241 14.74 11.33 21.07
N ARG A 242 15.35 11.37 19.87
CA ARG A 242 14.86 10.65 18.68
C ARG A 242 14.97 9.14 18.88
N ALA A 243 16.15 8.66 19.26
CA ALA A 243 16.39 7.24 19.53
C ALA A 243 15.54 6.72 20.70
N GLU A 244 15.45 7.49 21.79
CA GLU A 244 14.62 7.15 22.95
C GLU A 244 13.14 7.07 22.59
N ARG A 245 12.62 8.01 21.80
CA ARG A 245 11.21 8.00 21.37
C ARG A 245 10.92 6.85 20.42
N ILE A 246 11.82 6.55 19.48
CA ILE A 246 11.70 5.37 18.60
C ILE A 246 11.63 4.10 19.45
N ALA A 247 12.53 3.93 20.42
CA ALA A 247 12.54 2.77 21.30
C ALA A 247 11.23 2.67 22.10
N LEU A 248 10.81 3.76 22.76
CA LEU A 248 9.58 3.84 23.54
C LEU A 248 8.35 3.43 22.73
N LEU A 249 8.19 3.97 21.51
CA LEU A 249 7.02 3.68 20.68
C LEU A 249 7.05 2.24 20.17
N THR A 250 8.20 1.77 19.68
CA THR A 250 8.32 0.39 19.15
C THR A 250 8.21 -0.70 20.21
N ASP A 251 8.45 -0.39 21.49
CA ASP A 251 8.22 -1.31 22.61
C ASP A 251 6.78 -1.27 23.16
N SER A 252 5.93 -0.35 22.67
CA SER A 252 4.56 -0.18 23.15
C SER A 252 3.59 -1.21 22.55
N ARG A 253 2.56 -1.58 23.32
CA ARG A 253 1.43 -2.37 22.80
C ARG A 253 0.70 -1.65 21.67
N GLU A 254 0.61 -0.32 21.74
CA GLU A 254 -0.06 0.48 20.72
C GLU A 254 0.61 0.34 19.33
N HIS A 255 1.95 0.18 19.30
CA HIS A 255 2.68 -0.13 18.07
C HIS A 255 2.30 -1.52 17.52
N ALA A 256 2.20 -2.52 18.40
CA ALA A 256 1.76 -3.86 18.01
C ALA A 256 0.32 -3.86 17.46
N GLU A 257 -0.59 -3.11 18.07
CA GLU A 257 -1.96 -2.92 17.59
C GLU A 257 -2.01 -2.19 16.24
N HIS A 258 -1.14 -1.20 16.02
CA HIS A 258 -1.04 -0.53 14.74
C HIS A 258 -0.57 -1.47 13.63
N LEU A 259 0.52 -2.21 13.85
CA LEU A 259 0.98 -3.22 12.89
C LEU A 259 -0.04 -4.33 12.69
N ALA A 260 -0.72 -4.80 13.73
CA ALA A 260 -1.77 -5.80 13.62
C ALA A 260 -2.94 -5.33 12.73
N ARG A 261 -3.36 -4.06 12.83
CA ARG A 261 -4.37 -3.47 11.92
C ARG A 261 -3.88 -3.43 10.48
N ILE A 262 -2.63 -3.03 10.25
CA ILE A 262 -2.01 -3.02 8.92
C ILE A 262 -2.01 -4.43 8.33
N PHE A 263 -1.54 -5.42 9.09
CA PHE A 263 -1.38 -6.78 8.59
C PHE A 263 -2.70 -7.55 8.51
N ASP A 264 -3.72 -7.16 9.28
CA ASP A 264 -5.10 -7.61 9.03
C ASP A 264 -5.54 -7.21 7.62
N VAL A 265 -5.34 -5.95 7.22
CA VAL A 265 -5.67 -5.49 5.85
C VAL A 265 -4.81 -6.21 4.81
N VAL A 266 -3.52 -6.44 5.06
CA VAL A 266 -2.64 -7.16 4.12
C VAL A 266 -3.14 -8.58 3.82
N PHE A 267 -3.62 -9.32 4.83
CA PHE A 267 -4.08 -10.70 4.64
C PHE A 267 -5.58 -10.80 4.28
N GLN A 268 -6.42 -9.96 4.87
CA GLN A 268 -7.87 -10.08 4.82
C GLN A 268 -8.52 -9.08 3.86
N GLY A 269 -7.75 -8.08 3.40
CA GLY A 269 -8.26 -6.87 2.76
C GLY A 269 -8.97 -5.95 3.76
N ARG A 270 -9.48 -4.81 3.29
CA ARG A 270 -10.37 -3.94 4.09
C ARG A 270 -11.74 -4.57 4.29
N ARG A 271 -11.81 -5.56 5.16
CA ARG A 271 -13.03 -6.02 5.84
C ARG A 271 -12.91 -5.46 7.25
N SER A 272 -13.93 -4.77 7.79
CA SER A 272 -13.74 -3.99 9.02
C SER A 272 -13.02 -4.80 10.12
N PHE A 273 -11.86 -4.31 10.58
CA PHE A 273 -11.04 -4.93 11.62
C PHE A 273 -11.92 -5.35 12.80
N GLY A 274 -11.78 -6.59 13.28
CA GLY A 274 -12.63 -7.11 14.37
C GLY A 274 -14.05 -7.58 13.98
N GLN A 275 -14.43 -7.58 12.68
CA GLN A 275 -15.72 -8.16 12.25
C GLN A 275 -15.67 -9.64 11.85
N LEU A 276 -14.49 -10.23 11.69
CA LEU A 276 -14.33 -11.68 11.53
C LEU A 276 -14.61 -12.38 12.86
N GLY A 277 -15.90 -12.63 13.07
CA GLY A 277 -16.49 -13.11 14.33
C GLY A 277 -17.93 -12.64 14.52
N ARG A 278 -18.37 -11.59 13.80
CA ARG A 278 -19.73 -11.08 13.84
C ARG A 278 -20.46 -11.36 12.51
N ARG A 279 -21.19 -12.49 12.47
CA ARG A 279 -22.15 -12.97 11.44
C ARG A 279 -21.58 -13.82 10.29
N GLN A 280 -21.56 -15.13 10.54
CA GLN A 280 -22.33 -16.07 9.71
C GLN A 280 -22.85 -17.27 10.52
N GLY A 281 -23.44 -16.99 11.70
CA GLY A 281 -24.33 -17.94 12.37
C GLY A 281 -25.68 -17.96 11.63
N GLY A 282 -26.04 -19.12 11.09
CA GLY A 282 -27.19 -19.33 10.21
C GLY A 282 -28.49 -18.68 10.69
N GLY A 283 -29.23 -18.11 9.74
CA GLY A 283 -30.55 -17.57 9.97
C GLY A 283 -31.51 -18.65 10.46
N ARG A 284 -31.67 -18.76 11.78
CA ARG A 284 -32.95 -19.12 12.39
C ARG A 284 -33.48 -17.90 13.12
N ARG A 285 -34.61 -17.41 12.61
CA ARG A 285 -35.47 -16.41 13.26
C ARG A 285 -35.75 -16.86 14.70
N GLY A 286 -35.28 -16.08 15.66
CA GLY A 286 -35.64 -16.20 17.07
C GLY A 286 -35.35 -14.88 17.75
N GLY A 287 -36.40 -14.09 17.99
CA GLY A 287 -36.30 -12.81 18.67
C GLY A 287 -35.83 -12.97 20.11
N GLY A 288 -34.64 -12.49 20.40
CA GLY A 288 -34.14 -12.28 21.75
C GLY A 288 -33.28 -11.03 21.71
N ARG A 289 -33.77 -9.93 22.30
CA ARG A 289 -32.97 -8.74 22.59
C ARG A 289 -31.97 -9.14 23.67
N GLY A 290 -30.79 -9.58 23.25
CA GLY A 290 -29.61 -9.68 24.09
C GLY A 290 -28.78 -8.42 23.88
N GLU A 291 -28.88 -7.48 24.80
CA GLU A 291 -27.89 -6.41 24.99
C GLU A 291 -26.58 -7.08 25.39
N GLY A 292 -25.65 -7.17 24.45
CA GLY A 292 -24.28 -7.63 24.68
C GLY A 292 -23.31 -6.54 24.27
N ASN A 293 -22.91 -5.70 25.23
CA ASN A 293 -21.64 -4.99 25.19
C ASN A 293 -20.53 -6.05 25.07
N GLY A 294 -19.77 -6.05 23.97
CA GLY A 294 -18.73 -7.03 23.72
C GLY A 294 -17.72 -6.54 22.70
N GLY A 295 -17.04 -5.44 23.01
CA GLY A 295 -15.86 -4.95 22.29
C GLY A 295 -14.62 -5.81 22.56
N GLY A 296 -14.71 -7.12 22.33
CA GLY A 296 -13.55 -8.01 22.36
C GLY A 296 -12.92 -8.08 20.97
N GLU A 297 -11.60 -7.95 20.90
CA GLU A 297 -10.80 -8.18 19.69
C GLU A 297 -11.00 -9.61 19.19
N SER A 298 -11.02 -9.80 17.86
CA SER A 298 -11.17 -11.14 17.29
C SER A 298 -9.94 -12.00 17.63
N PRO A 299 -10.04 -13.34 17.76
CA PRO A 299 -8.86 -14.19 17.99
C PRO A 299 -7.74 -13.96 16.95
N TRP A 300 -8.10 -13.70 15.69
CA TRP A 300 -7.16 -13.30 14.64
C TRP A 300 -6.42 -11.99 14.96
N SER A 301 -7.16 -10.97 15.39
CA SER A 301 -6.59 -9.68 15.78
C SER A 301 -5.61 -9.83 16.94
N GLU A 302 -6.00 -10.55 18.00
CA GLU A 302 -5.13 -10.78 19.16
C GLU A 302 -3.90 -11.63 18.79
N PHE A 303 -4.02 -12.60 17.89
CA PHE A 303 -2.86 -13.34 17.35
C PHE A 303 -1.85 -12.40 16.67
N LEU A 304 -2.31 -11.49 15.81
CA LEU A 304 -1.43 -10.52 15.16
C LEU A 304 -0.84 -9.53 16.18
N ILE A 305 -1.63 -9.02 17.11
CA ILE A 305 -1.16 -8.12 18.17
C ILE A 305 -0.04 -8.80 18.96
N ARG A 306 -0.26 -10.05 19.41
CA ARG A 306 0.76 -10.81 20.14
C ARG A 306 2.00 -11.08 19.32
N ALA A 307 1.85 -11.41 18.03
CA ALA A 307 3.00 -11.62 17.14
C ALA A 307 3.90 -10.36 17.09
N PHE A 308 3.34 -9.16 16.96
CA PHE A 308 4.12 -7.92 16.96
C PHE A 308 4.58 -7.47 18.36
N GLU A 309 3.75 -7.65 19.40
CA GLU A 309 4.05 -7.26 20.78
C GLU A 309 5.25 -8.06 21.33
N THR A 310 5.26 -9.37 21.06
CA THR A 310 6.36 -10.27 21.43
C THR A 310 7.50 -10.28 20.42
N ASN A 311 7.34 -9.55 19.31
CA ASN A 311 8.29 -9.53 18.19
C ASN A 311 8.62 -10.94 17.69
N ARG A 312 7.58 -11.79 17.57
CA ARG A 312 7.69 -13.13 17.01
C ARG A 312 8.34 -13.05 15.63
N PRO A 313 9.34 -13.90 15.31
CA PRO A 313 9.93 -13.97 13.98
C PRO A 313 8.86 -13.98 12.88
N TRP A 314 8.99 -13.09 11.89
CA TRP A 314 7.97 -12.95 10.86
C TRP A 314 7.73 -14.25 10.07
N ASN A 315 8.80 -15.00 9.76
CA ASN A 315 8.71 -16.31 9.13
C ASN A 315 7.90 -17.32 9.95
N GLU A 316 8.02 -17.32 11.27
CA GLU A 316 7.25 -18.20 12.16
C GLU A 316 5.78 -17.76 12.25
N THR A 317 5.52 -16.46 12.23
CA THR A 317 4.16 -15.90 12.18
C THR A 317 3.46 -16.33 10.89
N VAL A 318 4.11 -16.19 9.74
CA VAL A 318 3.60 -16.66 8.44
C VAL A 318 3.41 -18.18 8.44
N ARG A 319 4.36 -18.93 9.02
CA ARG A 319 4.25 -20.38 9.15
C ARG A 319 3.00 -20.77 9.95
N ALA A 320 2.71 -20.10 11.06
CA ALA A 320 1.51 -20.34 11.85
C ALA A 320 0.22 -20.08 11.06
N ILE A 321 0.17 -18.98 10.29
CA ILE A 321 -0.96 -18.62 9.40
C ILE A 321 -1.19 -19.69 8.32
N VAL A 322 -0.11 -20.13 7.66
CA VAL A 322 -0.15 -21.14 6.60
C VAL A 322 -0.60 -22.50 7.14
N LEU A 323 -0.05 -22.90 8.30
CA LEU A 323 -0.38 -24.19 8.89
C LEU A 323 -1.78 -24.20 9.48
N ALA A 324 -2.24 -23.08 10.07
CA ALA A 324 -3.51 -22.98 10.80
C ALA A 324 -3.73 -24.17 11.75
N ARG A 325 -2.67 -24.53 12.50
CA ARG A 325 -2.63 -25.60 13.50
C ARG A 325 -2.15 -25.00 14.82
N PRO A 326 -3.05 -24.39 15.60
CA PRO A 326 -2.67 -23.79 16.86
C PRO A 326 -2.01 -24.77 17.81
N THR A 327 -0.93 -24.34 18.44
CA THR A 327 -0.20 -25.13 19.43
C THR A 327 -0.42 -24.65 20.88
N ASP A 328 -0.95 -23.43 21.02
CA ASP A 328 -1.35 -22.80 22.28
C ASP A 328 -2.61 -21.91 22.08
N GLU A 329 -3.04 -21.22 23.14
CA GLU A 329 -4.21 -20.33 23.11
C GLU A 329 -4.02 -19.11 22.21
N ILE A 330 -2.80 -18.55 22.13
CA ILE A 330 -2.50 -17.36 21.32
C ILE A 330 -2.56 -17.73 19.84
N ASP A 331 -1.98 -18.88 19.48
CA ASP A 331 -1.97 -19.38 18.11
C ASP A 331 -3.37 -19.73 17.58
N ARG A 332 -4.42 -19.83 18.43
CA ARG A 332 -5.79 -20.10 17.95
C ARG A 332 -6.26 -19.10 16.91
N GLY A 333 -5.81 -17.85 16.99
CA GLY A 333 -6.09 -16.84 15.99
C GLY A 333 -5.51 -17.12 14.62
N ALA A 334 -4.42 -17.90 14.51
CA ALA A 334 -3.74 -18.21 13.25
C ALA A 334 -4.63 -18.95 12.24
N THR A 335 -5.71 -19.62 12.72
CA THR A 335 -6.70 -20.24 11.83
C THR A 335 -7.56 -19.22 11.06
N GLY A 336 -7.62 -17.97 11.55
CA GLY A 336 -8.51 -16.93 11.06
C GLY A 336 -8.36 -16.63 9.57
N PHE A 337 -7.14 -16.58 9.04
CA PHE A 337 -6.89 -16.31 7.62
C PHE A 337 -7.53 -17.37 6.71
N LEU A 338 -7.16 -18.64 6.89
CA LEU A 338 -7.68 -19.73 6.05
C LEU A 338 -9.19 -19.95 6.27
N HIS A 339 -9.66 -19.86 7.52
CA HIS A 339 -11.07 -20.02 7.85
C HIS A 339 -11.94 -18.93 7.20
N ALA A 340 -11.51 -17.67 7.22
CA ALA A 340 -12.22 -16.55 6.61
C ALA A 340 -12.42 -16.69 5.09
N LYS A 341 -11.51 -17.39 4.41
CA LYS A 341 -11.62 -17.68 2.97
C LYS A 341 -12.57 -18.85 2.69
N ASN A 342 -12.94 -19.65 3.68
CA ASN A 342 -14.01 -20.67 3.62
C ASN A 342 -13.95 -21.51 2.32
N ASP A 343 -12.88 -22.28 2.17
CA ASP A 343 -12.59 -23.18 1.03
C ASP A 343 -12.40 -22.50 -0.33
N ARG A 344 -12.35 -21.16 -0.41
CA ARG A 344 -12.06 -20.44 -1.66
C ARG A 344 -10.55 -20.42 -1.90
N TYR A 345 -10.02 -21.55 -2.37
CA TYR A 345 -8.58 -21.80 -2.49
C TYR A 345 -7.85 -20.84 -3.44
N GLN A 346 -8.53 -20.36 -4.48
CA GLN A 346 -8.02 -19.28 -5.34
C GLN A 346 -7.84 -17.98 -4.54
N GLU A 347 -8.86 -17.55 -3.79
CA GLU A 347 -8.73 -16.36 -2.90
C GLU A 347 -7.64 -16.53 -1.83
N ILE A 348 -7.37 -17.76 -1.37
CA ILE A 348 -6.24 -18.03 -0.47
C ILE A 348 -4.91 -17.76 -1.20
N ALA A 349 -4.72 -18.34 -2.39
CA ALA A 349 -3.50 -18.16 -3.18
C ALA A 349 -3.28 -16.68 -3.56
N GLU A 350 -4.33 -16.01 -4.00
CA GLU A 350 -4.31 -14.61 -4.45
C GLU A 350 -4.10 -13.61 -3.30
N ALA A 351 -4.46 -13.96 -2.06
CA ALA A 351 -4.16 -13.15 -0.88
C ALA A 351 -2.78 -13.48 -0.28
N LEU A 352 -2.41 -14.77 -0.24
CA LEU A 352 -1.16 -15.22 0.38
C LEU A 352 0.07 -14.79 -0.42
N SER A 353 0.02 -14.90 -1.75
CA SER A 353 1.16 -14.57 -2.62
C SER A 353 1.65 -13.13 -2.44
N PRO A 354 0.81 -12.08 -2.59
CA PRO A 354 1.25 -10.71 -2.35
C PRO A 354 1.59 -10.47 -0.87
N ALA A 355 0.83 -11.03 0.09
CA ALA A 355 1.09 -10.81 1.51
C ALA A 355 2.46 -11.34 1.97
N VAL A 356 2.82 -12.56 1.54
CA VAL A 356 4.01 -13.29 2.02
C VAL A 356 5.21 -13.14 1.10
N PHE A 357 5.01 -13.22 -0.22
CA PHE A 357 6.09 -13.21 -1.20
C PHE A 357 6.19 -11.88 -1.94
N GLY A 358 5.22 -10.98 -1.74
CA GLY A 358 5.21 -9.69 -2.42
C GLY A 358 5.05 -9.83 -3.93
N VAL A 359 4.39 -10.88 -4.40
CA VAL A 359 4.16 -11.14 -5.83
C VAL A 359 2.68 -11.33 -6.10
N GLN A 360 2.16 -10.55 -7.05
CA GLN A 360 0.85 -10.76 -7.65
C GLN A 360 0.92 -11.90 -8.68
N ILE A 361 0.03 -12.88 -8.55
CA ILE A 361 0.02 -14.08 -9.42
C ILE A 361 -1.31 -14.25 -10.17
N GLN A 362 -2.27 -13.33 -10.04
CA GLN A 362 -3.64 -13.51 -10.54
C GLN A 362 -3.68 -13.67 -12.06
N CYS A 363 -2.84 -12.93 -12.81
CA CYS A 363 -2.72 -13.09 -14.25
C CYS A 363 -2.34 -14.52 -14.64
N ALA A 364 -1.56 -15.20 -13.79
CA ALA A 364 -1.14 -16.58 -13.98
C ALA A 364 -2.27 -17.61 -13.83
N GLN A 365 -3.49 -17.21 -13.49
CA GLN A 365 -4.63 -18.12 -13.41
C GLN A 365 -4.94 -18.78 -14.77
N CYS A 366 -4.95 -17.98 -15.85
CA CYS A 366 -5.41 -18.40 -17.17
C CYS A 366 -4.28 -18.65 -18.18
N HIS A 367 -3.14 -17.99 -18.02
CA HIS A 367 -1.97 -18.10 -18.88
C HIS A 367 -0.71 -17.72 -18.12
N ASP A 368 0.49 -18.09 -18.58
CA ASP A 368 1.73 -17.58 -17.97
C ASP A 368 1.76 -16.04 -18.00
N HIS A 369 2.28 -15.42 -16.95
CA HIS A 369 2.30 -13.96 -16.85
C HIS A 369 2.98 -13.34 -18.08
N PRO A 370 2.39 -12.29 -18.68
CA PRO A 370 2.75 -11.88 -20.04
C PRO A 370 4.13 -11.22 -20.16
N LEU A 371 4.68 -10.72 -19.04
CA LEU A 371 5.92 -9.96 -19.01
C LEU A 371 6.94 -10.52 -18.00
N ALA A 372 6.52 -10.77 -16.76
CA ALA A 372 7.29 -11.55 -15.78
C ALA A 372 7.25 -13.07 -16.09
N SER A 373 8.09 -13.51 -17.02
CA SER A 373 8.14 -14.91 -17.50
C SER A 373 8.38 -15.96 -16.40
N GLU A 374 8.94 -15.56 -15.28
CA GLU A 374 9.12 -16.39 -14.09
C GLU A 374 7.81 -16.75 -13.39
N ILE A 375 6.70 -16.03 -13.65
CA ILE A 375 5.38 -16.28 -13.06
C ILE A 375 4.52 -17.11 -14.03
N GLY A 376 4.72 -18.42 -14.03
CA GLY A 376 3.90 -19.36 -14.83
C GLY A 376 2.57 -19.77 -14.20
N GLN A 377 1.66 -20.26 -15.03
CA GLN A 377 0.34 -20.81 -14.66
C GLN A 377 0.46 -21.98 -13.67
N ARG A 378 1.52 -22.77 -13.80
CA ARG A 378 1.89 -23.82 -12.84
C ARG A 378 2.07 -23.31 -11.41
N HIS A 379 2.56 -22.09 -11.20
CA HIS A 379 2.75 -21.51 -9.87
C HIS A 379 1.42 -21.09 -9.23
N TYR A 380 0.51 -20.51 -10.02
CA TYR A 380 -0.82 -20.15 -9.53
C TYR A 380 -1.58 -21.39 -9.07
N TRP A 381 -1.68 -22.39 -9.95
CA TRP A 381 -2.43 -23.61 -9.66
C TRP A 381 -1.71 -24.53 -8.67
N GLY A 382 -0.39 -24.44 -8.56
CA GLY A 382 0.38 -25.11 -7.54
C GLY A 382 0.16 -24.52 -6.15
N LEU A 383 0.14 -23.19 -6.03
CA LEU A 383 -0.24 -22.54 -4.77
C LEU A 383 -1.66 -22.91 -4.35
N VAL A 384 -2.62 -22.90 -5.28
CA VAL A 384 -3.99 -23.39 -5.02
C VAL A 384 -3.99 -24.85 -4.54
N ALA A 385 -3.19 -25.72 -5.17
CA ALA A 385 -3.14 -27.14 -4.83
C ALA A 385 -2.61 -27.38 -3.41
N PHE A 386 -1.71 -26.54 -2.89
CA PHE A 386 -1.21 -26.64 -1.52
C PHE A 386 -2.32 -26.49 -0.45
N PHE A 387 -3.39 -25.75 -0.75
CA PHE A 387 -4.47 -25.47 0.20
C PHE A 387 -5.78 -26.22 -0.08
N ASN A 388 -5.96 -26.81 -1.27
CA ASN A 388 -7.25 -27.37 -1.70
C ASN A 388 -7.70 -28.66 -0.97
N ARG A 389 -6.93 -29.15 0.00
CA ARG A 389 -7.31 -30.21 0.94
C ARG A 389 -7.82 -29.70 2.28
N GLY A 390 -7.63 -28.41 2.58
CA GLY A 390 -8.13 -27.80 3.79
C GLY A 390 -9.64 -27.57 3.72
N LYS A 391 -10.34 -27.78 4.83
CA LYS A 391 -11.78 -27.53 4.98
C LYS A 391 -12.05 -26.66 6.18
N ALA A 392 -12.61 -25.47 5.96
CA ALA A 392 -13.00 -24.59 7.05
C ALA A 392 -14.23 -25.15 7.77
N GLU A 393 -14.13 -25.29 9.10
CA GLU A 393 -15.24 -25.72 9.93
C GLU A 393 -15.28 -24.97 11.27
N ASN A 394 -16.42 -25.06 11.94
CA ASN A 394 -16.57 -24.57 13.32
C ASN A 394 -16.57 -25.78 14.25
N SER A 395 -15.51 -25.93 15.04
CA SER A 395 -15.39 -26.95 16.07
C SER A 395 -15.88 -26.42 17.43
N PRO A 396 -16.13 -27.27 18.42
CA PRO A 396 -16.38 -26.83 19.80
C PRO A 396 -15.25 -25.96 20.39
N GLN A 397 -14.02 -26.13 19.90
CA GLN A 397 -12.82 -25.40 20.30
C GLN A 397 -12.62 -24.09 19.51
N GLY A 398 -13.49 -23.82 18.52
CA GLY A 398 -13.42 -22.62 17.67
C GLY A 398 -13.20 -22.93 16.19
N PRO A 399 -12.94 -21.89 15.38
CA PRO A 399 -12.62 -22.01 13.96
C PRO A 399 -11.44 -22.96 13.71
N ALA A 400 -11.65 -23.97 12.87
CA ALA A 400 -10.64 -24.97 12.52
C ALA A 400 -10.54 -25.16 11.01
N VAL A 401 -9.40 -25.67 10.57
CA VAL A 401 -9.14 -26.03 9.17
C VAL A 401 -8.52 -27.44 9.12
N PRO A 402 -9.30 -28.52 9.34
CA PRO A 402 -8.88 -29.88 9.02
C PRO A 402 -8.39 -30.00 7.58
N GLU A 403 -7.55 -30.99 7.31
CA GLU A 403 -7.01 -31.26 5.99
C GLU A 403 -7.21 -32.73 5.65
N SER A 404 -7.77 -33.01 4.48
CA SER A 404 -7.87 -34.38 3.97
C SER A 404 -6.49 -34.97 3.72
N ALA A 405 -6.30 -36.26 3.98
CA ALA A 405 -5.01 -36.90 3.78
C ALA A 405 -4.74 -37.26 2.31
N ILE A 406 -5.79 -37.44 1.52
CA ILE A 406 -5.72 -37.76 0.09
C ILE A 406 -6.81 -37.06 -0.71
N GLY A 407 -6.64 -36.95 -2.03
CA GLY A 407 -7.57 -36.26 -2.92
C GLY A 407 -7.12 -34.85 -3.29
N GLY A 408 -8.03 -34.01 -3.80
CA GLY A 408 -7.68 -32.67 -4.27
C GLY A 408 -6.72 -32.67 -5.47
N PHE A 409 -6.69 -33.75 -6.25
CA PHE A 409 -5.98 -33.82 -7.51
C PHE A 409 -6.82 -33.10 -8.57
N SER A 410 -6.40 -31.89 -8.92
CA SER A 410 -7.05 -31.06 -9.94
C SER A 410 -6.15 -30.86 -11.14
N THR A 411 -6.74 -30.43 -12.24
CA THR A 411 -6.03 -30.01 -13.44
C THR A 411 -6.37 -28.55 -13.75
N PHE A 412 -5.49 -27.90 -14.50
CA PHE A 412 -5.77 -26.63 -15.17
C PHE A 412 -5.62 -26.81 -16.68
N ALA A 413 -6.14 -25.88 -17.47
CA ALA A 413 -5.98 -25.86 -18.92
C ALA A 413 -5.29 -24.57 -19.34
N ASP A 414 -4.38 -24.68 -20.30
CA ASP A 414 -3.79 -23.52 -20.96
C ASP A 414 -4.78 -22.91 -21.99
N LEU A 415 -4.39 -21.79 -22.61
CA LEU A 415 -5.20 -21.11 -23.63
C LEU A 415 -5.47 -21.96 -24.88
N SER A 416 -4.73 -23.05 -25.11
CA SER A 416 -4.98 -24.01 -26.19
C SER A 416 -6.01 -25.09 -25.81
N GLY A 417 -6.46 -25.11 -24.55
CA GLY A 417 -7.35 -26.12 -24.00
C GLY A 417 -6.64 -27.40 -23.56
N LYS A 418 -5.30 -27.43 -23.58
CA LYS A 418 -4.54 -28.60 -23.13
C LYS A 418 -4.53 -28.65 -21.61
N SER A 419 -5.10 -29.72 -21.05
CA SER A 419 -5.17 -29.91 -19.61
C SER A 419 -3.88 -30.52 -19.05
N GLN A 420 -3.45 -30.03 -17.89
CA GLN A 420 -2.27 -30.50 -17.16
C GLN A 420 -2.59 -30.64 -15.68
N PRO A 421 -2.01 -31.63 -14.98
CA PRO A 421 -2.23 -31.78 -13.55
C PRO A 421 -1.61 -30.63 -12.76
N ASN A 422 -2.31 -30.15 -11.73
CA ASN A 422 -1.73 -29.20 -10.77
C ASN A 422 -0.66 -29.95 -9.99
N LEU A 423 0.59 -29.48 -10.02
CA LEU A 423 1.68 -29.98 -9.18
C LEU A 423 1.85 -29.07 -7.96
N LEU A 424 2.48 -29.58 -6.90
CA LEU A 424 2.77 -28.78 -5.71
C LEU A 424 4.04 -27.97 -5.97
N GLU A 425 3.90 -26.82 -6.60
CA GLU A 425 5.03 -25.99 -7.00
C GLU A 425 4.72 -24.51 -6.83
N PHE A 426 5.75 -23.74 -6.45
CA PHE A 426 5.64 -22.30 -6.32
C PHE A 426 7.00 -21.64 -6.59
N LEU A 427 6.96 -20.35 -6.95
CA LEU A 427 8.07 -19.51 -7.44
C LEU A 427 9.44 -19.84 -6.83
N GLY A 428 10.46 -19.99 -7.67
CA GLY A 428 11.85 -20.15 -7.23
C GLY A 428 12.16 -21.45 -6.46
N ARG A 429 11.19 -22.37 -6.34
CA ARG A 429 11.34 -23.66 -5.66
C ARG A 429 11.03 -24.82 -6.62
N PRO A 430 11.72 -25.96 -6.48
CA PRO A 430 11.38 -27.15 -7.24
C PRO A 430 10.00 -27.68 -6.83
N PRO A 431 9.32 -28.46 -7.71
CA PRO A 431 8.07 -29.13 -7.34
C PRO A 431 8.27 -30.06 -6.14
N VAL A 432 7.33 -30.01 -5.19
CA VAL A 432 7.24 -30.95 -4.08
C VAL A 432 6.60 -32.23 -4.56
N GLU A 433 7.28 -33.36 -4.32
CA GLU A 433 6.76 -34.67 -4.65
C GLU A 433 5.58 -35.05 -3.75
N GLU A 434 4.52 -35.53 -4.39
CA GLU A 434 3.32 -36.00 -3.71
C GLU A 434 2.97 -37.42 -4.21
N PRO A 435 2.68 -38.37 -3.29
CA PRO A 435 2.11 -39.65 -3.67
C PRO A 435 0.77 -39.44 -4.38
N ARG A 436 0.70 -39.88 -5.64
CA ARG A 436 -0.52 -39.85 -6.46
C ARG A 436 -0.99 -41.25 -6.79
N PRO A 437 -2.31 -41.48 -6.81
CA PRO A 437 -2.84 -42.73 -7.34
C PRO A 437 -2.53 -42.86 -8.84
N GLU A 438 -2.49 -44.11 -9.33
CA GLU A 438 -2.39 -44.39 -10.76
C GLU A 438 -3.58 -43.81 -11.54
N ASP A 439 -4.79 -43.90 -10.97
CA ASP A 439 -5.98 -43.22 -11.48
C ASP A 439 -6.36 -42.03 -10.57
N PRO A 440 -6.13 -40.78 -10.99
CA PRO A 440 -6.49 -39.59 -10.21
C PRO A 440 -8.00 -39.40 -10.01
N ASN A 441 -8.84 -40.10 -10.79
CA ASN A 441 -10.29 -40.06 -10.64
C ASN A 441 -10.83 -41.18 -9.74
N ALA A 442 -9.99 -42.12 -9.32
CA ALA A 442 -10.40 -43.18 -8.42
C ALA A 442 -10.72 -42.60 -7.03
N THR A 443 -11.93 -42.89 -6.52
CA THR A 443 -12.33 -42.55 -5.16
C THR A 443 -11.43 -43.27 -4.16
N GLN A 444 -10.65 -42.53 -3.39
CA GLN A 444 -9.85 -43.08 -2.31
C GLN A 444 -10.46 -42.66 -0.96
N PRO A 445 -10.75 -43.63 -0.06
CA PRO A 445 -11.28 -43.29 1.25
C PRO A 445 -10.20 -42.53 2.04
N ASP A 446 -10.62 -41.44 2.68
CA ASP A 446 -9.79 -40.66 3.58
C ASP A 446 -9.68 -41.38 4.93
N ALA A 447 -8.90 -42.47 4.93
CA ALA A 447 -8.95 -43.48 5.96
C ALA A 447 -8.17 -43.06 7.23
N PRO A 448 -8.61 -43.47 8.45
CA PRO A 448 -7.98 -43.04 9.70
C PRO A 448 -6.49 -43.35 9.81
N GLU A 449 -5.98 -44.36 9.11
CA GLU A 449 -4.57 -44.77 9.16
C GLU A 449 -3.63 -43.80 8.43
N LEU A 450 -4.18 -42.89 7.61
CA LEU A 450 -3.46 -41.85 6.90
C LEU A 450 -3.18 -40.61 7.77
N TYR A 451 -3.63 -40.63 9.02
CA TYR A 451 -3.53 -39.53 9.95
C TYR A 451 -2.67 -39.89 11.15
N ASP A 452 -1.98 -38.88 11.65
CA ASP A 452 -1.41 -38.86 12.98
C ASP A 452 -2.31 -38.03 13.91
N ASP A 453 -2.31 -38.37 15.20
CA ASP A 453 -2.95 -37.55 16.20
C ASP A 453 -2.22 -36.20 16.30
N PRO A 454 -2.94 -35.09 16.54
CA PRO A 454 -2.32 -33.79 16.61
C PRO A 454 -1.26 -33.76 17.73
N VAL A 455 -0.07 -33.24 17.41
CA VAL A 455 0.95 -32.98 18.43
C VAL A 455 0.52 -31.73 19.20
N GLY A 456 -0.08 -31.94 20.38
CA GLY A 456 -0.42 -30.87 21.32
C GLY A 456 0.41 -30.97 22.59
N ILE A 457 0.65 -29.83 23.23
CA ILE A 457 1.06 -29.78 24.64
C ILE A 457 -0.13 -30.31 25.48
N ASP A 458 0.14 -31.08 26.54
CA ASP A 458 -0.89 -31.69 27.40
C ASP A 458 -2.02 -30.69 27.74
N GLY A 459 -3.26 -31.03 27.38
CA GLY A 459 -4.45 -30.21 27.63
C GLY A 459 -4.84 -29.22 26.52
N VAL A 460 -4.00 -28.98 25.51
CA VAL A 460 -4.32 -28.11 24.35
C VAL A 460 -4.67 -28.92 23.09
N GLY A 461 -4.23 -30.18 23.00
CA GLY A 461 -4.50 -31.06 21.84
C GLY A 461 -5.88 -31.74 21.81
N GLU A 462 -6.66 -31.70 22.89
CA GLU A 462 -7.98 -32.36 22.93
C GLU A 462 -9.00 -31.62 22.04
N GLY A 463 -9.41 -32.29 20.96
CA GLY A 463 -10.39 -31.76 19.99
C GLY A 463 -9.76 -31.03 18.79
N MET A 464 -8.44 -31.01 18.67
CA MET A 464 -7.76 -30.52 17.47
C MET A 464 -7.95 -31.48 16.28
N PRO A 465 -8.04 -30.97 15.03
CA PRO A 465 -8.10 -31.81 13.86
C PRO A 465 -6.88 -32.74 13.77
N LYS A 466 -7.12 -33.99 13.37
CA LYS A 466 -6.03 -34.92 13.03
C LYS A 466 -5.18 -34.38 11.88
N VAL A 467 -3.91 -34.73 11.88
CA VAL A 467 -2.94 -34.25 10.89
C VAL A 467 -2.64 -35.35 9.88
N PRO A 468 -2.80 -35.13 8.58
CA PRO A 468 -2.35 -36.09 7.58
C PRO A 468 -0.86 -36.39 7.67
N LYS A 469 -0.49 -37.67 7.52
CA LYS A 469 0.91 -38.11 7.36
C LYS A 469 1.59 -37.42 6.18
N PHE A 470 0.84 -37.14 5.12
CA PHE A 470 1.23 -36.23 4.05
C PHE A 470 0.30 -35.01 4.05
N SER A 471 0.74 -33.93 4.67
CA SER A 471 0.04 -32.65 4.62
C SER A 471 0.66 -31.73 3.57
N ARG A 472 -0.16 -31.25 2.63
CA ARG A 472 0.25 -30.26 1.64
C ARG A 472 0.60 -28.93 2.30
N ARG A 473 -0.14 -28.48 3.32
CA ARG A 473 0.19 -27.25 4.07
C ARG A 473 1.52 -27.36 4.81
N GLN A 474 1.81 -28.52 5.40
CA GLN A 474 3.09 -28.79 6.05
C GLN A 474 4.24 -28.77 5.03
N LYS A 475 4.03 -29.42 3.89
CA LYS A 475 4.97 -29.41 2.76
C LYS A 475 5.23 -28.00 2.21
N PHE A 476 4.20 -27.17 2.08
CA PHE A 476 4.38 -25.77 1.71
C PHE A 476 5.23 -25.00 2.74
N ALA A 477 4.93 -25.15 4.02
CA ALA A 477 5.68 -24.50 5.09
C ALA A 477 7.17 -24.90 5.11
N ASP A 478 7.46 -26.19 4.93
CA ASP A 478 8.80 -26.73 5.11
C ASP A 478 9.66 -26.68 3.84
N GLU A 479 9.05 -26.83 2.65
CA GLU A 479 9.80 -26.94 1.38
C GLU A 479 9.69 -25.69 0.49
N VAL A 480 8.62 -24.91 0.63
CA VAL A 480 8.45 -23.67 -0.12
C VAL A 480 8.82 -22.45 0.72
N LEU A 481 8.13 -22.25 1.84
CA LEU A 481 8.23 -21.05 2.68
C LEU A 481 9.58 -20.94 3.41
N ALA A 482 10.08 -22.04 3.97
CA ALA A 482 11.30 -22.05 4.77
C ALA A 482 12.49 -21.51 3.96
N GLY A 483 13.15 -20.47 4.48
CA GLY A 483 14.30 -19.83 3.84
C GLY A 483 14.03 -19.27 2.44
N HIS A 484 12.77 -18.94 2.12
CA HIS A 484 12.42 -18.39 0.82
C HIS A 484 12.82 -16.91 0.73
N PRO A 485 13.66 -16.50 -0.24
CA PRO A 485 14.22 -15.14 -0.31
C PRO A 485 13.16 -14.04 -0.43
N LEU A 486 12.06 -14.32 -1.14
CA LEU A 486 10.94 -13.37 -1.25
C LEU A 486 10.21 -13.10 0.09
N VAL A 487 10.29 -13.98 1.09
CA VAL A 487 9.61 -13.75 2.39
C VAL A 487 10.19 -12.55 3.11
N ALA A 488 11.53 -12.46 3.14
CA ALA A 488 12.22 -11.32 3.71
C ALA A 488 12.06 -10.07 2.85
N ARG A 489 12.26 -10.18 1.53
CA ARG A 489 12.14 -9.05 0.60
C ARG A 489 10.76 -8.41 0.62
N ALA A 490 9.69 -9.22 0.66
CA ALA A 490 8.32 -8.71 0.75
C ALA A 490 8.07 -7.94 2.05
N MET A 491 8.55 -8.47 3.18
CA MET A 491 8.40 -7.81 4.47
C MET A 491 9.20 -6.50 4.53
N VAL A 492 10.47 -6.53 4.11
CA VAL A 492 11.34 -5.35 4.03
C VAL A 492 10.74 -4.27 3.14
N ASN A 493 10.35 -4.63 1.91
CA ASN A 493 9.77 -3.67 0.97
C ASN A 493 8.47 -3.05 1.50
N ARG A 494 7.66 -3.84 2.20
CA ARG A 494 6.40 -3.39 2.79
C ARG A 494 6.59 -2.46 3.97
N ILE A 495 7.45 -2.80 4.93
CA ILE A 495 7.77 -1.92 6.06
C ILE A 495 8.42 -0.63 5.56
N TRP A 496 9.31 -0.73 4.57
CA TRP A 496 9.88 0.45 3.90
C TRP A 496 8.79 1.32 3.28
N ALA A 497 7.86 0.74 2.51
CA ALA A 497 6.74 1.48 1.92
C ALA A 497 5.84 2.15 2.97
N LEU A 498 5.55 1.46 4.07
CA LEU A 498 4.75 2.00 5.17
C LEU A 498 5.41 3.24 5.79
N LEU A 499 6.73 3.26 5.93
CA LEU A 499 7.46 4.35 6.61
C LEU A 499 7.91 5.47 5.66
N MET A 500 8.32 5.12 4.44
CA MET A 500 8.90 6.05 3.46
C MET A 500 7.90 6.51 2.39
N GLY A 501 6.71 5.89 2.35
CA GLY A 501 5.61 6.21 1.43
C GLY A 501 5.70 5.65 0.02
N ARG A 502 6.76 4.90 -0.26
CA ARG A 502 6.92 4.11 -1.48
C ARG A 502 7.84 2.94 -1.16
N GLY A 503 7.57 1.76 -1.74
CA GLY A 503 8.50 0.63 -1.64
C GLY A 503 9.79 0.88 -2.42
N ILE A 504 10.86 0.17 -2.05
CA ILE A 504 12.09 0.10 -2.86
C ILE A 504 11.76 -0.55 -4.23
N VAL A 505 10.87 -1.54 -4.22
CA VAL A 505 10.10 -1.98 -5.39
C VAL A 505 8.70 -1.39 -5.26
N HIS A 506 8.20 -0.77 -6.33
CA HIS A 506 6.86 -0.21 -6.38
C HIS A 506 6.19 -0.56 -7.71
N PRO A 507 4.96 -1.10 -7.71
CA PRO A 507 4.08 -1.36 -6.56
C PRO A 507 4.62 -2.35 -5.51
N VAL A 508 4.18 -2.22 -4.25
CA VAL A 508 4.78 -2.89 -3.09
C VAL A 508 4.75 -4.42 -3.15
N ASP A 509 3.80 -4.98 -3.89
CA ASP A 509 3.47 -6.40 -4.02
C ASP A 509 3.69 -6.94 -5.44
N LYS A 510 4.52 -6.27 -6.23
CA LYS A 510 4.99 -6.71 -7.55
C LYS A 510 6.50 -6.94 -7.56
N LEU A 511 7.01 -7.76 -6.63
CA LEU A 511 8.40 -8.22 -6.62
C LEU A 511 8.64 -9.24 -7.75
N ASP A 512 8.66 -8.74 -8.99
CA ASP A 512 8.90 -9.49 -10.22
C ASP A 512 9.94 -8.78 -11.10
N SER A 513 10.40 -9.44 -12.16
CA SER A 513 11.40 -8.92 -13.10
C SER A 513 10.97 -7.66 -13.86
N THR A 514 9.67 -7.34 -13.85
CA THR A 514 9.13 -6.15 -14.53
C THR A 514 9.16 -4.91 -13.64
N HIS A 515 9.32 -5.07 -12.33
CA HIS A 515 9.44 -3.99 -11.34
C HIS A 515 10.76 -4.11 -10.55
N PRO A 516 11.90 -3.77 -11.16
CA PRO A 516 13.18 -3.83 -10.48
C PRO A 516 13.24 -2.86 -9.29
N PRO A 517 13.99 -3.19 -8.22
CA PRO A 517 14.19 -2.29 -7.09
C PRO A 517 14.96 -1.03 -7.51
N ALA A 518 14.50 0.14 -7.06
CA ALA A 518 15.21 1.40 -7.26
C ALA A 518 16.59 1.43 -6.59
N HIS A 519 16.72 0.71 -5.47
CA HIS A 519 17.98 0.53 -4.75
C HIS A 519 18.22 -0.97 -4.50
N PRO A 520 18.75 -1.72 -5.49
CA PRO A 520 18.90 -3.18 -5.42
C PRO A 520 19.81 -3.62 -4.27
N GLU A 521 20.91 -2.90 -4.03
CA GLU A 521 21.86 -3.22 -2.96
C GLU A 521 21.23 -2.99 -1.57
N LEU A 522 20.41 -1.94 -1.44
CA LEU A 522 19.69 -1.63 -0.20
C LEU A 522 18.66 -2.70 0.13
N LEU A 523 17.78 -3.05 -0.82
CA LEU A 523 16.78 -4.10 -0.60
C LEU A 523 17.45 -5.45 -0.28
N SER A 524 18.51 -5.78 -1.00
CA SER A 524 19.22 -7.04 -0.82
C SER A 524 19.93 -7.09 0.54
N TRP A 525 20.57 -6.00 0.95
CA TRP A 525 21.22 -5.92 2.26
C TRP A 525 20.21 -5.98 3.41
N LEU A 526 19.14 -5.19 3.37
CA LEU A 526 18.10 -5.20 4.40
C LEU A 526 17.41 -6.56 4.51
N SER A 527 17.16 -7.23 3.39
CA SER A 527 16.55 -8.57 3.39
C SER A 527 17.48 -9.59 4.04
N ARG A 528 18.79 -9.53 3.74
CA ARG A 528 19.78 -10.38 4.40
C ARG A 528 19.92 -10.08 5.89
N ASP A 529 19.96 -8.80 6.28
CA ASP A 529 19.99 -8.39 7.70
C ASP A 529 18.76 -8.95 8.43
N PHE A 530 17.57 -8.79 7.84
CA PHE A 530 16.32 -9.28 8.39
C PHE A 530 16.32 -10.81 8.58
N GLU A 531 16.75 -11.58 7.58
CA GLU A 531 16.84 -13.05 7.68
C GLU A 531 17.87 -13.50 8.73
N THR A 532 19.06 -12.91 8.71
CA THR A 532 20.16 -13.28 9.61
C THR A 532 19.89 -12.94 11.07
N HIS A 533 19.05 -11.94 11.32
CA HIS A 533 18.61 -11.55 12.65
C HIS A 533 17.23 -12.12 13.02
N GLY A 534 16.84 -13.25 12.43
CA GLY A 534 15.67 -14.01 12.87
C GLY A 534 14.35 -13.36 12.52
N TYR A 535 14.28 -12.64 11.40
CA TYR A 535 13.08 -11.96 10.92
C TYR A 535 12.49 -10.97 11.94
N ASP A 536 13.37 -10.23 12.63
CA ASP A 536 13.05 -9.25 13.67
C ASP A 536 12.46 -7.96 13.07
N VAL A 537 11.15 -7.78 13.23
CA VAL A 537 10.41 -6.64 12.69
C VAL A 537 10.77 -5.35 13.42
N ARG A 538 10.95 -5.41 14.74
CA ARG A 538 11.30 -4.24 15.56
C ARG A 538 12.67 -3.69 15.17
N ARG A 539 13.66 -4.54 14.91
CA ARG A 539 14.99 -4.18 14.41
C ARG A 539 14.88 -3.42 13.10
N LEU A 540 14.14 -3.96 12.13
CA LEU A 540 13.93 -3.35 10.82
C LEU A 540 13.26 -1.97 10.93
N VAL A 541 12.17 -1.87 11.70
CA VAL A 541 11.45 -0.60 11.92
C VAL A 541 12.36 0.45 12.58
N ARG A 542 13.12 0.06 13.61
CA ARG A 542 14.06 0.95 14.31
C ARG A 542 15.17 1.44 13.38
N ALA A 543 15.73 0.56 12.56
CA ALA A 543 16.76 0.90 11.60
C ALA A 543 16.30 1.97 10.59
N ILE A 544 15.11 1.78 10.02
CA ILE A 544 14.54 2.71 9.04
C ILE A 544 14.22 4.05 9.71
N THR A 545 13.53 4.04 10.86
CA THR A 545 13.12 5.28 11.55
C THR A 545 14.28 6.06 12.16
N ALA A 546 15.41 5.41 12.44
CA ALA A 546 16.64 6.07 12.89
C ALA A 546 17.49 6.64 11.74
N SER A 547 17.20 6.27 10.48
CA SER A 547 18.00 6.67 9.32
C SER A 547 17.90 8.17 9.02
N ARG A 548 18.95 8.72 8.38
CA ARG A 548 18.95 10.07 7.84
C ARG A 548 17.83 10.26 6.84
N ALA A 549 17.58 9.28 5.98
CA ALA A 549 16.55 9.33 4.95
C ALA A 549 15.15 9.51 5.54
N TYR A 550 14.82 8.77 6.61
CA TYR A 550 13.55 8.93 7.31
C TYR A 550 13.44 10.29 8.02
N ALA A 551 14.56 10.92 8.39
CA ALA A 551 14.59 12.22 9.07
C ALA A 551 14.51 13.44 8.12
N LEU A 552 14.46 13.25 6.79
CA LEU A 552 14.42 14.35 5.83
C LEU A 552 13.06 15.10 5.85
N GLY A 553 13.07 16.38 5.47
CA GLY A 553 11.85 17.18 5.31
C GLY A 553 11.03 16.78 4.07
N SER A 554 9.79 17.27 3.98
CA SER A 554 8.88 16.95 2.85
C SER A 554 9.09 17.81 1.61
N ARG A 555 9.93 18.85 1.70
CA ARG A 555 10.20 19.74 0.58
C ARG A 555 11.03 19.01 -0.47
N ARG A 556 10.42 18.75 -1.63
CA ARG A 556 11.10 18.13 -2.77
C ARG A 556 12.34 18.97 -3.17
N PRO A 557 13.54 18.34 -3.33
CA PRO A 557 14.76 19.10 -3.62
C PRO A 557 14.75 19.78 -4.99
N SER A 558 14.29 19.06 -6.03
CA SER A 558 14.11 19.59 -7.38
C SER A 558 12.94 18.90 -8.10
N PRO A 559 12.32 19.53 -9.12
CA PRO A 559 11.30 18.90 -9.96
C PRO A 559 11.73 17.61 -10.65
N GLU A 560 13.03 17.43 -10.88
CA GLU A 560 13.63 16.27 -11.57
C GLU A 560 13.93 15.11 -10.62
N THR A 561 14.11 15.36 -9.31
CA THR A 561 14.44 14.30 -8.35
C THR A 561 13.28 13.32 -8.23
N ALA A 562 13.48 12.06 -8.63
CA ALA A 562 12.45 11.03 -8.60
C ALA A 562 12.10 10.60 -7.15
N PRO A 563 10.83 10.29 -6.83
CA PRO A 563 10.42 9.78 -5.50
C PRO A 563 11.14 8.50 -5.07
N SER A 564 11.56 7.68 -6.04
CA SER A 564 12.35 6.45 -5.84
C SER A 564 13.73 6.70 -5.24
N SER A 565 14.25 7.94 -5.29
CA SER A 565 15.55 8.30 -4.72
C SER A 565 15.57 8.34 -3.18
N PHE A 566 14.40 8.45 -2.54
CA PHE A 566 14.27 8.66 -1.09
C PHE A 566 15.04 9.88 -0.56
N ALA A 567 15.29 10.88 -1.42
CA ALA A 567 16.04 12.09 -1.09
C ALA A 567 15.22 13.17 -0.36
N TRP A 568 13.96 12.89 -0.02
CA TRP A 568 13.09 13.68 0.85
C TRP A 568 11.96 12.79 1.39
N SER A 569 11.23 13.28 2.39
CA SER A 569 10.05 12.57 2.92
C SER A 569 8.85 12.74 1.98
N LEU A 570 8.28 11.64 1.51
CA LEU A 570 7.08 11.70 0.67
C LEU A 570 5.85 12.00 1.52
N GLU A 571 5.10 13.03 1.11
CA GLU A 571 3.82 13.35 1.72
C GLU A 571 2.82 12.23 1.42
N ARG A 572 2.28 11.61 2.47
CA ARG A 572 1.35 10.50 2.38
C ARG A 572 0.00 10.88 2.98
N PRO A 573 -1.12 10.62 2.30
CA PRO A 573 -2.42 10.75 2.95
C PRO A 573 -2.50 9.77 4.12
N LEU A 574 -3.09 10.19 5.22
CA LEU A 574 -3.35 9.27 6.33
C LEU A 574 -4.34 8.19 5.87
N SER A 575 -4.06 6.95 6.23
CA SER A 575 -5.04 5.86 6.06
C SER A 575 -6.32 6.18 6.84
N ALA A 576 -7.44 5.57 6.46
CA ALA A 576 -8.71 5.78 7.14
C ALA A 576 -8.62 5.50 8.66
N GLU A 577 -7.90 4.43 9.04
CA GLU A 577 -7.67 4.01 10.42
C GLU A 577 -6.85 5.05 11.18
N THR A 578 -5.76 5.53 10.57
CA THR A 578 -4.87 6.53 11.16
C THR A 578 -5.57 7.88 11.30
N LEU A 579 -6.38 8.27 10.30
CA LEU A 579 -7.18 9.48 10.33
C LEU A 579 -8.26 9.42 11.43
N ALA A 580 -8.96 8.28 11.55
CA ALA A 580 -9.99 8.09 12.57
C ALA A 580 -9.41 8.23 13.99
N ARG A 581 -8.25 7.61 14.24
CA ARG A 581 -7.56 7.68 15.53
C ARG A 581 -6.94 9.06 15.79
N SER A 582 -6.41 9.71 14.75
CA SER A 582 -5.89 11.08 14.86
C SER A 582 -6.98 12.10 15.17
N LEU A 583 -8.18 11.93 14.61
CA LEU A 583 -9.35 12.75 14.94
C LEU A 583 -9.76 12.54 16.41
N ALA A 584 -9.77 11.30 16.89
CA ALA A 584 -10.07 11.02 18.30
C ALA A 584 -9.08 11.72 19.24
N VAL A 585 -7.77 11.61 18.99
CA VAL A 585 -6.75 12.30 19.80
C VAL A 585 -6.83 13.81 19.68
N GLY A 586 -6.97 14.35 18.48
CA GLY A 586 -7.05 15.80 18.29
C GLY A 586 -8.25 16.42 19.00
N LEU A 587 -9.42 15.79 18.87
CA LEU A 587 -10.69 16.31 19.38
C LEU A 587 -10.92 16.00 20.86
N ASN A 588 -10.42 14.87 21.39
CA ASN A 588 -10.65 14.49 22.80
C ASN A 588 -9.42 14.70 23.68
N GLY A 589 -8.21 14.61 23.12
CA GLY A 589 -6.94 14.94 23.79
C GLY A 589 -6.14 13.81 24.33
N GLU A 590 -6.77 12.65 24.43
CA GLU A 590 -6.17 11.44 24.94
C GLU A 590 -6.31 10.34 23.89
N PRO A 591 -5.36 9.38 23.84
CA PRO A 591 -5.52 8.17 23.05
C PRO A 591 -6.78 7.42 23.47
N GLY A 592 -7.54 6.94 22.49
CA GLY A 592 -8.78 6.22 22.75
C GLY A 592 -9.39 5.62 21.51
N GLU A 593 -10.58 5.06 21.67
CA GLU A 593 -11.36 4.50 20.58
C GLU A 593 -11.70 5.58 19.53
N PRO A 594 -11.77 5.21 18.24
CA PRO A 594 -12.30 6.08 17.20
C PRO A 594 -13.67 6.62 17.54
N ILE A 595 -13.98 7.81 17.01
CA ILE A 595 -15.25 8.48 17.22
C ILE A 595 -16.40 7.55 16.77
N PRO A 596 -17.38 7.24 17.65
CA PRO A 596 -18.43 6.27 17.34
C PRO A 596 -19.16 6.59 16.04
N GLY A 597 -19.26 5.60 15.16
CA GLY A 597 -19.95 5.72 13.88
C GLY A 597 -19.14 6.37 12.74
N LEU A 598 -17.92 6.86 13.01
CA LEU A 598 -17.11 7.56 12.00
C LEU A 598 -16.11 6.67 11.27
N GLU A 599 -15.57 5.66 11.95
CA GLU A 599 -14.48 4.81 11.42
C GLU A 599 -14.86 4.09 10.12
N ARG A 600 -16.02 3.42 10.09
CA ARG A 600 -16.43 2.67 8.89
C ARG A 600 -16.67 3.57 7.67
N PRO A 601 -17.41 4.68 7.78
CA PRO A 601 -17.53 5.62 6.66
C PRO A 601 -16.19 6.18 6.17
N LEU A 602 -15.21 6.38 7.06
CA LEU A 602 -13.85 6.74 6.67
C LEU A 602 -13.18 5.63 5.84
N ILE A 603 -13.24 4.37 6.30
CA ILE A 603 -12.66 3.21 5.58
C ILE A 603 -13.27 3.05 4.18
N GLU A 604 -14.56 3.32 4.04
CA GLU A 604 -15.28 3.23 2.75
C GLU A 604 -14.95 4.39 1.78
N THR A 605 -14.39 5.51 2.27
CA THR A 605 -14.19 6.74 1.48
C THR A 605 -12.72 7.11 1.24
N PHE A 606 -11.82 6.78 2.17
CA PHE A 606 -10.42 7.22 2.18
C PHE A 606 -9.46 6.13 1.66
N PRO A 607 -8.27 6.50 1.14
CA PRO A 607 -7.38 5.60 0.40
C PRO A 607 -6.91 4.40 1.23
N ASP A 608 -6.54 3.31 0.54
CA ASP A 608 -5.96 2.09 1.13
C ASP A 608 -4.54 2.30 1.67
N LEU A 609 -3.93 1.29 2.30
CA LEU A 609 -2.59 1.35 2.88
C LEU A 609 -1.47 1.49 1.84
N PHE A 610 -1.68 1.00 0.62
CA PHE A 610 -0.67 0.95 -0.44
C PHE A 610 -1.23 1.41 -1.79
N PRO A 611 -1.70 2.66 -1.93
CA PRO A 611 -2.18 3.14 -3.22
C PRO A 611 -1.01 3.22 -4.21
N GLU A 612 -1.18 2.70 -5.43
CA GLU A 612 -0.18 2.85 -6.50
C GLU A 612 0.01 4.34 -6.84
N GLU A 613 -1.09 5.11 -6.82
CA GLU A 613 -1.15 6.55 -7.02
C GLU A 613 -2.00 7.23 -5.93
N ILE A 614 -1.53 8.37 -5.41
CA ILE A 614 -2.27 9.16 -4.44
C ILE A 614 -3.16 10.16 -5.18
N VAL A 615 -4.48 9.96 -5.10
CA VAL A 615 -5.47 10.85 -5.73
C VAL A 615 -6.48 11.34 -4.70
N THR A 616 -6.68 12.66 -4.65
CA THR A 616 -7.77 13.26 -3.87
C THR A 616 -9.05 13.20 -4.68
N THR A 617 -10.13 12.69 -4.08
CA THR A 617 -11.38 12.42 -4.80
C THR A 617 -12.53 13.33 -4.35
N LEU A 618 -13.49 13.58 -5.24
CA LEU A 618 -14.71 14.32 -4.89
C LEU A 618 -15.49 13.68 -3.73
N PRO A 619 -15.66 12.34 -3.64
CA PRO A 619 -16.24 11.69 -2.47
C PRO A 619 -15.56 12.06 -1.14
N GLN A 620 -14.23 12.13 -1.09
CA GLN A 620 -13.49 12.54 0.12
C GLN A 620 -13.80 13.99 0.51
N ALA A 621 -13.82 14.91 -0.46
CA ALA A 621 -14.18 16.30 -0.21
C ALA A 621 -15.63 16.45 0.27
N MET A 622 -16.57 15.71 -0.34
CA MET A 622 -17.98 15.68 0.06
C MET A 622 -18.17 15.08 1.45
N PHE A 623 -17.41 14.06 1.80
CA PHE A 623 -17.41 13.47 3.14
C PHE A 623 -17.03 14.52 4.19
N LEU A 624 -15.86 15.15 4.02
CA LEU A 624 -15.34 16.13 4.97
C LEU A 624 -16.25 17.36 5.11
N THR A 625 -17.11 17.63 4.13
CA THR A 625 -18.03 18.77 4.17
C THR A 625 -19.40 18.40 4.75
N ASN A 626 -19.92 17.22 4.42
CA ASN A 626 -21.34 16.91 4.59
C ASN A 626 -21.64 15.73 5.52
N HIS A 627 -20.64 14.93 5.91
CA HIS A 627 -20.91 13.71 6.67
C HIS A 627 -21.46 14.03 8.08
N PRO A 628 -22.66 13.54 8.47
CA PRO A 628 -23.32 13.95 9.71
C PRO A 628 -22.50 13.67 10.97
N GLU A 629 -21.91 12.48 11.06
CA GLU A 629 -21.12 12.03 12.22
C GLU A 629 -19.80 12.82 12.33
N PHE A 630 -19.17 13.14 11.19
CA PHE A 630 -17.98 13.98 11.14
C PHE A 630 -18.33 15.37 11.65
N ASN A 631 -19.37 15.99 11.08
CA ASN A 631 -19.81 17.33 11.46
C ASN A 631 -20.32 17.39 12.91
N ALA A 632 -20.92 16.32 13.43
CA ALA A 632 -21.35 16.23 14.81
C ALA A 632 -20.15 16.22 15.78
N ALA A 633 -19.07 15.50 15.43
CA ALA A 633 -17.87 15.43 16.26
C ALA A 633 -17.16 16.77 16.46
N LEU A 634 -17.29 17.69 15.50
CA LEU A 634 -16.64 19.01 15.56
C LEU A 634 -17.43 20.05 16.36
N ARG A 635 -18.73 19.82 16.63
CA ARG A 635 -19.56 20.77 17.38
C ARG A 635 -19.17 20.79 18.86
N PRO A 636 -19.40 21.89 19.59
CA PRO A 636 -19.10 21.93 21.02
C PRO A 636 -19.88 20.85 21.77
N ALA A 637 -19.17 20.00 22.49
CA ALA A 637 -19.72 18.96 23.35
C ALA A 637 -18.84 18.82 24.60
N ASP A 638 -19.40 18.29 25.69
CA ASP A 638 -18.64 18.16 26.95
C ASP A 638 -17.38 17.32 26.73
N GLY A 639 -16.23 17.88 27.14
CA GLY A 639 -14.93 17.22 27.06
C GLY A 639 -14.26 17.23 25.68
N ASN A 640 -14.83 17.87 24.65
CA ASN A 640 -14.15 17.99 23.36
C ASN A 640 -13.43 19.34 23.17
N LEU A 641 -12.47 19.34 22.23
CA LEU A 641 -11.61 20.47 21.90
C LEU A 641 -12.40 21.74 21.58
N THR A 642 -13.53 21.61 20.87
CA THR A 642 -14.33 22.76 20.47
C THR A 642 -14.96 23.47 21.67
N ARG A 643 -15.47 22.72 22.66
CA ARG A 643 -15.97 23.29 23.92
C ARG A 643 -14.83 23.85 24.76
N GLU A 644 -13.74 23.10 24.91
CA GLU A 644 -12.56 23.53 25.67
C GLU A 644 -12.00 24.87 25.16
N ALA A 645 -11.87 25.02 23.84
CA ALA A 645 -11.43 26.27 23.23
C ALA A 645 -12.41 27.42 23.44
N LEU A 646 -13.72 27.18 23.47
CA LEU A 646 -14.73 28.23 23.73
C LEU A 646 -14.69 28.72 25.19
N ASP A 647 -14.35 27.84 26.12
CA ASP A 647 -14.32 28.13 27.54
C ASP A 647 -13.07 28.95 27.96
N LEU A 648 -12.04 28.98 27.11
CA LEU A 648 -10.88 29.86 27.30
C LEU A 648 -11.26 31.35 27.11
N PRO A 649 -10.81 32.26 28.00
CA PRO A 649 -11.20 33.67 27.95
C PRO A 649 -10.59 34.42 26.76
N GLU A 650 -9.29 34.20 26.49
CA GLU A 650 -8.52 34.96 25.49
C GLU A 650 -8.54 34.25 24.13
N VAL A 651 -8.86 34.99 23.05
CA VAL A 651 -8.97 34.43 21.68
C VAL A 651 -7.64 33.85 21.19
N GLU A 652 -6.52 34.46 21.56
CA GLU A 652 -5.17 34.00 21.30
C GLU A 652 -4.93 32.61 21.91
N ALA A 653 -5.38 32.39 23.15
CA ALA A 653 -5.25 31.10 23.83
C ALA A 653 -6.10 30.01 23.15
N ARG A 654 -7.29 30.38 22.63
CA ARG A 654 -8.12 29.45 21.85
C ARG A 654 -7.38 28.98 20.60
N VAL A 655 -6.84 29.91 19.82
CA VAL A 655 -6.11 29.58 18.59
C VAL A 655 -4.86 28.76 18.91
N ALA A 656 -4.10 29.11 19.95
CA ALA A 656 -2.93 28.35 20.36
C ALA A 656 -3.29 26.90 20.74
N LEU A 657 -4.37 26.68 21.49
CA LEU A 657 -4.86 25.34 21.85
C LEU A 657 -5.20 24.52 20.61
N LEU A 658 -5.96 25.07 19.66
CA LEU A 658 -6.36 24.34 18.45
C LEU A 658 -5.16 23.86 17.62
N TYR A 659 -4.18 24.74 17.41
CA TYR A 659 -2.98 24.43 16.64
C TYR A 659 -2.10 23.40 17.35
N ALA A 660 -1.91 23.55 18.67
CA ALA A 660 -1.17 22.57 19.46
C ALA A 660 -1.82 21.18 19.40
N ARG A 661 -3.16 21.10 19.53
CA ARG A 661 -3.90 19.84 19.60
C ARG A 661 -4.07 19.12 18.26
N LEU A 662 -4.26 19.87 17.18
CA LEU A 662 -4.54 19.28 15.86
C LEU A 662 -3.25 19.14 15.03
N LEU A 663 -2.39 20.14 15.08
CA LEU A 663 -1.20 20.23 14.22
C LEU A 663 0.12 19.97 14.97
N GLY A 664 0.11 19.93 16.31
CA GLY A 664 1.32 19.63 17.11
C GLY A 664 2.36 20.76 17.14
N ARG A 665 1.96 21.98 16.76
CA ARG A 665 2.83 23.17 16.70
C ARG A 665 2.04 24.44 17.04
N PRO A 666 2.71 25.54 17.42
CA PRO A 666 2.05 26.85 17.46
C PRO A 666 1.65 27.33 16.06
N PRO A 667 0.64 28.22 15.95
CA PRO A 667 0.31 28.87 14.69
C PRO A 667 1.44 29.81 14.25
N ALA A 668 1.73 29.86 12.95
CA ALA A 668 2.56 30.91 12.37
C ALA A 668 1.92 32.30 12.56
N ASP A 669 2.68 33.36 12.38
CA ASP A 669 2.19 34.73 12.61
C ASP A 669 0.98 35.08 11.73
N GLU A 670 1.03 34.69 10.45
CA GLU A 670 -0.07 34.90 9.50
C GLU A 670 -1.31 34.06 9.86
N GLU A 671 -1.12 32.77 10.14
CA GLU A 671 -2.16 31.84 10.58
C GLU A 671 -2.87 32.34 11.85
N ARG A 672 -2.09 32.81 12.82
CA ARG A 672 -2.59 33.38 14.08
C ARG A 672 -3.43 34.62 13.81
N ALA A 673 -2.93 35.55 13.00
CA ALA A 673 -3.65 36.77 12.65
C ALA A 673 -4.98 36.48 11.94
N VAL A 674 -4.98 35.54 10.97
CA VAL A 674 -6.19 35.14 10.24
C VAL A 674 -7.21 34.47 11.16
N ALA A 675 -6.78 33.52 11.99
CA ALA A 675 -7.67 32.80 12.89
C ALA A 675 -8.30 33.72 13.95
N ILE A 676 -7.51 34.61 14.56
CA ILE A 676 -8.02 35.61 15.51
C ILE A 676 -9.00 36.56 14.84
N GLY A 677 -8.64 37.11 13.68
CA GLY A 677 -9.50 38.02 12.93
C GLY A 677 -10.83 37.37 12.55
N PHE A 678 -10.81 36.10 12.13
CA PHE A 678 -12.01 35.32 11.82
C PHE A 678 -12.92 35.11 13.04
N LEU A 679 -12.37 34.75 14.20
CA LEU A 679 -13.17 34.57 15.42
C LEU A 679 -13.77 35.90 15.90
N GLN A 680 -12.99 36.99 15.84
CA GLN A 680 -13.43 38.33 16.25
C GLN A 680 -14.48 38.93 15.32
N SER A 681 -14.49 38.56 14.03
CA SER A 681 -15.51 39.04 13.07
C SER A 681 -16.87 38.34 13.21
N HIS A 682 -17.00 37.32 14.08
CA HIS A 682 -18.22 36.54 14.28
C HIS A 682 -18.70 36.51 15.76
N PRO A 683 -18.80 37.65 16.46
CA PRO A 683 -19.10 37.69 17.89
C PRO A 683 -20.52 37.16 18.21
N ASP A 684 -21.46 37.25 17.27
CA ASP A 684 -22.84 36.81 17.45
C ASP A 684 -23.02 35.29 17.29
N ARG A 685 -21.99 34.58 16.79
CA ARG A 685 -22.05 33.13 16.50
C ARG A 685 -20.75 32.41 16.88
N PRO A 686 -20.28 32.52 18.14
CA PRO A 686 -18.97 32.01 18.54
C PRO A 686 -18.83 30.49 18.38
N GLU A 687 -19.89 29.73 18.65
CA GLU A 687 -19.85 28.27 18.50
C GLU A 687 -19.71 27.82 17.03
N ILE A 688 -20.39 28.50 16.11
CA ILE A 688 -20.30 28.22 14.67
C ILE A 688 -18.92 28.61 14.15
N ALA A 689 -18.41 29.78 14.56
CA ALA A 689 -17.08 30.24 14.18
C ALA A 689 -16.00 29.27 14.69
N MET A 690 -16.06 28.85 15.96
CA MET A 690 -15.11 27.89 16.52
C MET A 690 -15.18 26.54 15.79
N THR A 691 -16.38 25.99 15.58
CA THR A 691 -16.57 24.74 14.84
C THR A 691 -15.99 24.84 13.43
N SER A 692 -16.17 25.98 12.75
CA SER A 692 -15.64 26.20 11.39
C SER A 692 -14.12 26.29 11.37
N LEU A 693 -13.50 26.89 12.40
CA LEU A 693 -12.05 26.94 12.52
C LEU A 693 -11.48 25.54 12.80
N VAL A 694 -12.07 24.77 13.71
CA VAL A 694 -11.70 23.36 13.95
C VAL A 694 -11.83 22.55 12.66
N TRP A 695 -12.95 22.69 11.94
CA TRP A 695 -13.17 22.06 10.64
C TRP A 695 -12.06 22.40 9.64
N SER A 696 -11.67 23.67 9.54
CA SER A 696 -10.62 24.09 8.61
C SER A 696 -9.26 23.45 8.91
N LEU A 697 -8.95 23.25 10.19
CA LEU A 697 -7.69 22.62 10.62
C LEU A 697 -7.70 21.12 10.36
N VAL A 698 -8.76 20.40 10.72
CA VAL A 698 -8.83 18.94 10.49
C VAL A 698 -8.98 18.55 9.01
N THR A 699 -9.41 19.48 8.16
CA THR A 699 -9.49 19.28 6.70
C THR A 699 -8.26 19.78 5.94
N SER A 700 -7.33 20.44 6.62
CA SER A 700 -6.06 20.90 6.03
C SER A 700 -5.19 19.74 5.53
N ALA A 701 -4.26 20.03 4.62
CA ALA A 701 -3.26 19.06 4.18
C ALA A 701 -2.36 18.62 5.35
N GLU A 702 -1.94 19.56 6.20
CA GLU A 702 -1.07 19.28 7.35
C GLU A 702 -1.69 18.29 8.35
N PHE A 703 -3.00 18.34 8.56
CA PHE A 703 -3.68 17.36 9.39
C PHE A 703 -3.83 16.00 8.70
N ARG A 704 -4.22 16.00 7.41
CA ARG A 704 -4.59 14.79 6.65
C ARG A 704 -3.43 14.06 6.01
N PHE A 705 -2.22 14.61 6.05
CA PHE A 705 -1.03 13.99 5.47
C PHE A 705 0.07 13.80 6.53
N ASN A 706 0.74 12.66 6.44
CA ASN A 706 2.05 12.47 7.03
C ASN A 706 3.10 13.09 6.10
N HIS A 707 3.95 13.96 6.62
CA HIS A 707 4.88 14.78 5.83
C HIS A 707 6.29 14.65 6.37
#